data_AF-A0A2Z6E7V5-F1
#
_entry.id   AF-A0A2Z6E7V5-F1
#
_cell.length_a   1.000
_cell.length_b   1.000
_cell.length_c   1.000
_cell.angle_alpha   90.00
_cell.angle_beta   90.00
_cell.angle_gamma   90.00
#
_symmetry.space_group_name_H-M   'P 1'
#
loop_
_entity.id
_entity.type
_entity.pdbx_description
1 polymer ?
#
loop_
_entity_poly.entity_id
_entity_poly.type
_entity_poly.pdbx_seq_one_letter_code
_entity_poly.pdbx_strand_id
1 'polypeptide(L)'
;MLKADADAMFEGLRFIHWKAEQDADGLVTLTLDRADSRVNALSRAVLEELEQIVERLAIEQPAGVVIASAKPSGFAVGADIHEFVAYAREGSVLENIERGQRIFEALARLPCPTVAALHGLCLGGGTELALACGQRIAADDEATRIGLPEVKLGIHPGWGGTARLPRLIGAPDALALMLTGKALSARAALATGLVHRLAPRGDLLAEARALLRHPQPLPAGRRARALLTNAWPARQILAPLVRRRTAAKVRPEHYPAPFALIEVWRRGGGDIEQRLALEARSVARLAATPTARNLIRLFFLQERLKHQGEGTAHGIARLHVVGAGVMGADIAAWAALKGFQVTLQDREAALVSPALARARALFASKLGSERRIEEAMGRLQADVEGHGIATADLVIEAIVEDAEAKRALYAQIEPRLKPEAILASNTSGLPLELLARDLAAPQRFLGLHFFNPVARMPLVEVGRQPRLDGPVEKRALAFAAALGKLPLAVAGTPGLLVNRVLMPYLLEALRLYGEGVPGPLLDRAARDFGMPMGPIELADTVGLDVCAAVGRELAPFLGLELPAGVLEPRLAAGKRGRKDGEGLYVWQDGRPQKPKPADDTPMPEDLADRLLLPLVNEAVACLADGVVDDADLLDAGVVFGTGFAPFRGGPIQYLREEGVEVVHARLERLARRHGERFKPRRGWDLAALREAPDAASAS
;
A
#
# COMPACT_ATOMS: atom_id res chain seq x y z
N MET A 1 7.63 46.87 11.34
CA MET A 1 8.61 47.03 12.42
C MET A 1 8.20 46.11 13.58
N LEU A 2 8.31 44.78 13.38
CA LEU A 2 7.59 43.74 14.17
C LEU A 2 8.34 42.39 14.20
N LYS A 3 9.68 42.41 14.26
CA LYS A 3 10.52 41.19 14.26
C LYS A 3 11.36 41.02 15.54
N ALA A 4 11.22 41.91 16.52
CA ALA A 4 12.24 42.11 17.56
C ALA A 4 12.15 41.13 18.76
N ASP A 5 10.98 40.62 19.13
CA ASP A 5 10.84 39.88 20.41
C ASP A 5 11.06 38.36 20.28
N ALA A 6 10.76 37.76 19.13
CA ALA A 6 11.05 36.34 18.88
C ALA A 6 12.56 36.05 18.85
N ASP A 7 13.34 36.98 18.28
CA ASP A 7 14.80 36.92 18.22
C ASP A 7 15.42 37.00 19.63
N ALA A 8 14.76 37.63 20.61
CA ALA A 8 15.23 37.70 22.00
C ALA A 8 14.94 36.40 22.79
N MET A 9 13.79 35.76 22.58
CA MET A 9 13.43 34.51 23.26
C MET A 9 14.39 33.37 22.90
N PHE A 10 14.76 33.25 21.63
CA PHE A 10 15.66 32.20 21.12
C PHE A 10 17.04 32.75 20.75
N GLU A 11 17.45 33.87 21.35
CA GLU A 11 18.73 34.51 21.07
C GLU A 11 19.89 33.53 21.31
N GLY A 12 20.79 33.41 20.32
CA GLY A 12 21.92 32.48 20.37
C GLY A 12 21.60 31.04 19.91
N LEU A 13 20.33 30.67 19.74
CA LEU A 13 19.94 29.39 19.15
C LEU A 13 19.71 29.55 17.64
N ARG A 14 20.32 28.68 16.84
CA ARG A 14 20.13 28.63 15.39
C ARG A 14 19.52 27.30 15.00
N PHE A 15 18.27 27.34 14.56
CA PHE A 15 17.54 26.17 14.10
C PHE A 15 17.57 26.07 12.58
N ILE A 16 17.79 24.85 12.08
CA ILE A 16 17.79 24.51 10.66
C ILE A 16 16.40 24.02 10.25
N HIS A 17 15.73 23.25 11.12
CA HIS A 17 14.47 22.57 10.81
C HIS A 17 13.24 23.26 11.39
N TRP A 18 13.40 24.13 12.38
CA TRP A 18 12.32 24.88 13.02
C TRP A 18 12.45 26.37 12.80
N LYS A 19 11.30 27.05 12.67
CA LYS A 19 11.20 28.51 12.69
C LYS A 19 10.27 28.91 13.82
N ALA A 20 10.74 29.79 14.71
CA ALA A 20 9.95 30.33 15.80
C ALA A 20 9.61 31.79 15.52
N GLU A 21 8.34 32.14 15.64
CA GLU A 21 7.85 33.51 15.51
C GLU A 21 6.95 33.84 16.70
N GLN A 22 7.20 34.95 17.38
CA GLN A 22 6.38 35.45 18.46
C GLN A 22 5.60 36.68 17.97
N ASP A 23 4.29 36.71 18.24
CA ASP A 23 3.46 37.87 17.93
C ASP A 23 3.35 38.85 19.11
N ALA A 24 2.69 39.99 18.86
CA ALA A 24 2.50 41.05 19.86
C ALA A 24 1.63 40.63 21.05
N ASP A 25 0.86 39.54 20.93
CA ASP A 25 0.08 38.96 22.02
C ASP A 25 0.91 37.96 22.86
N GLY A 26 2.19 37.80 22.55
CA GLY A 26 3.09 36.86 23.23
C GLY A 26 2.88 35.41 22.84
N LEU A 27 2.13 35.12 21.75
CA LEU A 27 1.94 33.77 21.24
C LEU A 27 3.12 33.36 20.35
N VAL A 28 3.63 32.16 20.55
CA VAL A 28 4.72 31.61 19.73
C VAL A 28 4.16 30.65 18.68
N THR A 29 4.53 30.83 17.42
CA THR A 29 4.28 29.90 16.33
C THR A 29 5.58 29.17 15.99
N LEU A 30 5.62 27.87 16.26
CA LEU A 30 6.70 26.96 15.86
C LEU A 30 6.34 26.29 14.54
N THR A 31 7.06 26.63 13.48
CA THR A 31 6.83 26.08 12.15
C THR A 31 7.91 25.08 11.79
N LEU A 32 7.52 23.81 11.64
CA LEU A 32 8.39 22.74 11.17
C LEU A 32 8.60 22.85 9.66
N ASP A 33 9.86 22.97 9.26
CA ASP A 33 10.31 23.04 7.88
C ASP A 33 11.63 22.28 7.73
N ARG A 34 11.56 20.94 7.75
CA ARG A 34 12.77 20.11 7.65
C ARG A 34 13.58 20.50 6.41
N ALA A 35 14.78 21.03 6.62
CA ALA A 35 15.74 21.31 5.56
C ALA A 35 16.02 20.08 4.66
N ASP A 36 16.34 20.35 3.40
CA ASP A 36 16.72 19.36 2.38
C ASP A 36 15.72 18.21 2.15
N SER A 37 14.47 18.41 2.55
CA SER A 37 13.39 17.44 2.34
C SER A 37 12.10 18.09 1.86
N ARG A 38 11.36 17.36 1.02
CA ARG A 38 10.01 17.74 0.56
C ARG A 38 8.94 17.50 1.63
N VAL A 39 9.24 16.67 2.63
CA VAL A 39 8.31 16.27 3.69
C VAL A 39 8.93 16.45 5.07
N ASN A 40 8.10 16.68 6.07
CA ASN A 40 8.54 16.74 7.46
C ASN A 40 8.53 15.34 8.09
N ALA A 41 9.65 14.62 8.00
CA ALA A 41 9.88 13.46 8.86
C ALA A 41 10.62 13.91 10.12
N LEU A 42 10.31 13.29 11.26
CA LEU A 42 10.90 13.58 12.56
C LEU A 42 12.20 12.78 12.69
N SER A 43 13.25 13.31 12.06
CA SER A 43 14.64 12.85 12.21
C SER A 43 15.20 13.24 13.58
N ARG A 44 16.34 12.67 13.95
CA ARG A 44 17.07 12.99 15.17
C ARG A 44 17.29 14.48 15.28
N ALA A 45 17.91 15.10 14.27
CA ALA A 45 18.20 16.54 14.25
C ALA A 45 16.94 17.41 14.50
N VAL A 46 15.79 17.02 13.93
CA VAL A 46 14.52 17.73 14.14
C VAL A 46 14.07 17.63 15.60
N LEU A 47 14.26 16.47 16.22
CA LEU A 47 13.93 16.24 17.63
C LEU A 47 14.92 16.94 18.57
N GLU A 48 16.22 17.00 18.26
CA GLU A 48 17.20 17.71 19.11
C GLU A 48 16.94 19.22 19.13
N GLU A 49 16.56 19.80 17.99
CA GLU A 49 16.11 21.21 17.94
C GLU A 49 14.81 21.40 18.73
N LEU A 50 13.85 20.49 18.58
CA LEU A 50 12.59 20.56 19.34
C LEU A 50 12.82 20.46 20.85
N GLU A 51 13.76 19.62 21.29
CA GLU A 51 14.17 19.49 22.69
C GLU A 51 14.63 20.84 23.26
N GLN A 52 15.58 21.51 22.59
CA GLN A 52 16.08 22.84 22.98
C GLN A 52 14.96 23.88 23.00
N ILE A 53 14.07 23.86 22.00
CA ILE A 53 12.94 24.79 21.92
C ILE A 53 11.99 24.58 23.10
N VAL A 54 11.62 23.33 23.41
CA VAL A 54 10.70 22.99 24.49
C VAL A 54 11.30 23.36 25.85
N GLU A 55 12.59 23.13 26.06
CA GLU A 55 13.30 23.57 27.27
C GLU A 55 13.23 25.09 27.44
N ARG A 56 13.45 25.85 26.35
CA ARG A 56 13.36 27.31 26.38
C ARG A 56 11.94 27.80 26.67
N LEU A 57 10.94 27.19 26.05
CA LEU A 57 9.52 27.50 26.27
C LEU A 57 9.08 27.23 27.71
N ALA A 58 9.63 26.20 28.37
CA ALA A 58 9.35 25.92 29.76
C ALA A 58 9.85 27.01 30.72
N ILE A 59 10.95 27.70 30.34
CA ILE A 59 11.54 28.80 31.11
C ILE A 59 10.81 30.12 30.85
N GLU A 60 10.60 30.46 29.58
CA GLU A 60 10.08 31.77 29.16
C GLU A 60 8.54 31.88 29.25
N GLN A 61 7.84 30.74 29.24
CA GLN A 61 6.39 30.62 29.46
C GLN A 61 5.56 31.61 28.62
N PRO A 62 5.58 31.52 27.28
CA PRO A 62 4.78 32.39 26.44
C PRO A 62 3.28 32.22 26.70
N ALA A 63 2.47 33.15 26.21
CA ALA A 63 1.01 33.11 26.36
C ALA A 63 0.37 31.86 25.73
N GLY A 64 1.04 31.25 24.75
CA GLY A 64 0.68 29.96 24.17
C GLY A 64 1.55 29.61 22.96
N VAL A 65 1.48 28.35 22.53
CA VAL A 65 2.31 27.83 21.43
C VAL A 65 1.45 27.16 20.36
N VAL A 66 1.62 27.58 19.11
CA VAL A 66 1.08 26.88 17.92
C VAL A 66 2.22 26.07 17.30
N ILE A 67 2.02 24.76 17.09
CA ILE A 67 2.90 23.94 16.25
C ILE A 67 2.27 23.81 14.87
N ALA A 68 2.99 24.21 13.84
CA ALA A 68 2.57 24.23 12.44
C ALA A 68 3.66 23.64 11.53
N SER A 69 3.37 23.59 10.22
CA SER A 69 4.30 23.13 9.20
C SER A 69 4.32 24.07 8.00
N ALA A 70 5.51 24.28 7.42
CA ALA A 70 5.68 25.02 6.18
C ALA A 70 5.56 24.15 4.92
N LYS A 71 5.63 22.81 5.04
CA LYS A 71 5.67 21.92 3.88
C LYS A 71 4.29 21.85 3.20
N PRO A 72 4.20 21.97 1.87
CA PRO A 72 2.94 21.80 1.14
C PRO A 72 2.33 20.40 1.32
N SER A 73 3.18 19.38 1.48
CA SER A 73 2.77 17.97 1.62
C SER A 73 1.97 17.69 2.90
N GLY A 74 2.13 18.50 3.94
CA GLY A 74 1.39 18.34 5.19
C GLY A 74 2.17 18.72 6.44
N PHE A 75 1.63 18.31 7.59
CA PHE A 75 2.17 18.57 8.92
C PHE A 75 3.49 17.83 9.17
N ALA A 76 3.41 16.50 9.31
CA ALA A 76 4.56 15.61 9.51
C ALA A 76 4.18 14.16 9.17
N VAL A 77 5.08 13.42 8.54
CA VAL A 77 4.81 12.07 7.99
C VAL A 77 5.26 10.92 8.90
N GLY A 78 5.77 11.24 10.10
CA GLY A 78 6.19 10.26 11.11
C GLY A 78 7.68 10.36 11.41
N ALA A 79 8.23 9.32 12.02
CA ALA A 79 9.67 9.18 12.23
C ALA A 79 10.42 9.06 10.89
N ASP A 80 11.70 9.43 10.86
CA ASP A 80 12.56 9.09 9.74
C ASP A 80 12.85 7.58 9.73
N ILE A 81 12.37 6.87 8.70
CA ILE A 81 12.46 5.41 8.63
C ILE A 81 13.90 4.98 8.33
N HIS A 82 14.71 5.78 7.63
CA HIS A 82 16.11 5.48 7.37
C HIS A 82 16.91 5.48 8.67
N GLU A 83 16.72 6.51 9.51
CA GLU A 83 17.32 6.54 10.84
C GLU A 83 16.81 5.41 11.74
N PHE A 84 15.51 5.08 11.68
CA PHE A 84 14.97 3.97 12.45
C PHE A 84 15.63 2.62 12.10
N VAL A 85 15.92 2.38 10.82
CA VAL A 85 16.71 1.22 10.39
C VAL A 85 18.13 1.26 10.94
N ALA A 86 18.78 2.43 10.94
CA ALA A 86 20.11 2.59 11.54
C ALA A 86 20.09 2.25 13.04
N TYR A 87 19.11 2.77 13.79
CA TYR A 87 18.95 2.45 15.22
C TYR A 87 18.73 0.95 15.47
N ALA A 88 17.97 0.28 14.60
CA ALA A 88 17.76 -1.16 14.70
C ALA A 88 19.04 -1.97 14.46
N ARG A 89 19.89 -1.51 13.54
CA ARG A 89 21.21 -2.12 13.27
C ARG A 89 22.20 -1.90 14.41
N GLU A 90 22.19 -0.71 15.01
CA GLU A 90 23.06 -0.32 16.12
C GLU A 90 22.59 -0.83 17.49
N GLY A 91 21.36 -1.33 17.59
CA GLY A 91 20.76 -1.74 18.86
C GLY A 91 20.31 -0.57 19.75
N SER A 92 20.22 0.64 19.20
CA SER A 92 19.90 1.89 19.92
C SER A 92 18.41 2.30 19.84
N VAL A 93 17.53 1.42 19.34
CA VAL A 93 16.09 1.70 19.16
C VAL A 93 15.42 2.16 20.45
N LEU A 94 15.67 1.48 21.57
CA LEU A 94 15.02 1.79 22.85
C LEU A 94 15.37 3.21 23.32
N GLU A 95 16.65 3.55 23.31
CA GLU A 95 17.15 4.87 23.73
C GLU A 95 16.55 6.00 22.89
N ASN A 96 16.51 5.83 21.57
CA ASN A 96 15.96 6.84 20.65
C ASN A 96 14.44 7.02 20.83
N ILE A 97 13.71 5.93 21.10
CA ILE A 97 12.28 6.03 21.41
C ILE A 97 12.06 6.76 22.73
N GLU A 98 12.79 6.39 23.78
CA GLU A 98 12.69 7.04 25.09
C GLU A 98 13.04 8.53 25.02
N ARG A 99 14.02 8.93 24.18
CA ARG A 99 14.33 10.34 23.94
C ARG A 99 13.15 11.08 23.30
N GLY A 100 12.58 10.55 22.21
CA GLY A 100 11.39 11.16 21.59
C GLY A 100 10.20 11.25 22.56
N GLN A 101 9.99 10.21 23.37
CA GLN A 101 8.96 10.22 24.42
C GLN A 101 9.21 11.31 25.48
N ARG A 102 10.46 11.51 25.92
CA ARG A 102 10.83 12.59 26.86
C ARG A 102 10.53 13.97 26.28
N ILE A 103 10.91 14.22 25.03
CA ILE A 103 10.65 15.50 24.35
C ILE A 103 9.14 15.77 24.26
N PHE A 104 8.36 14.77 23.85
CA PHE A 104 6.91 14.93 23.70
C PHE A 104 6.20 15.05 25.06
N GLU A 105 6.72 14.40 26.09
CA GLU A 105 6.21 14.58 27.45
C GLU A 105 6.56 15.96 28.02
N ALA A 106 7.75 16.49 27.75
CA ALA A 106 8.12 17.86 28.10
C ALA A 106 7.19 18.87 27.41
N LEU A 107 6.90 18.67 26.11
CA LEU A 107 5.93 19.48 25.37
C LEU A 107 4.53 19.41 26.00
N ALA A 108 4.08 18.21 26.37
CA ALA A 108 2.77 18.00 26.98
C ALA A 108 2.65 18.60 28.39
N ARG A 109 3.77 18.80 29.08
CA ARG A 109 3.87 19.39 30.43
C ARG A 109 4.19 20.88 30.43
N LEU A 110 4.30 21.53 29.26
CA LEU A 110 4.56 22.97 29.21
C LEU A 110 3.53 23.75 30.06
N PRO A 111 3.96 24.77 30.82
CA PRO A 111 3.07 25.58 31.66
C PRO A 111 2.22 26.59 30.87
N CYS A 112 2.09 26.42 29.55
CA CYS A 112 1.31 27.28 28.66
C CYS A 112 0.42 26.43 27.72
N PRO A 113 -0.67 26.99 27.18
CA PRO A 113 -1.54 26.25 26.25
C PRO A 113 -0.83 25.98 24.93
N THR A 114 -1.08 24.80 24.34
CA THR A 114 -0.49 24.40 23.06
C THR A 114 -1.55 23.91 22.06
N VAL A 115 -1.40 24.28 20.78
CA VAL A 115 -2.28 23.88 19.67
C VAL A 115 -1.44 23.33 18.52
N ALA A 116 -1.79 22.15 18.00
CA ALA A 116 -1.26 21.66 16.72
C ALA A 116 -2.18 22.07 15.55
N ALA A 117 -1.62 22.77 14.56
CA ALA A 117 -2.29 23.21 13.34
C ALA A 117 -1.98 22.25 12.18
N LEU A 118 -2.91 21.36 11.88
CA LEU A 118 -2.71 20.21 11.00
C LEU A 118 -3.24 20.47 9.59
N HIS A 119 -2.42 20.27 8.57
CA HIS A 119 -2.85 20.20 7.17
C HIS A 119 -2.18 19.02 6.47
N GLY A 120 -2.75 18.56 5.36
CA GLY A 120 -2.18 17.47 4.58
C GLY A 120 -1.90 16.21 5.42
N LEU A 121 -0.77 15.55 5.17
CA LEU A 121 -0.40 14.35 5.91
C LEU A 121 0.07 14.66 7.34
N CYS A 122 -0.60 14.05 8.32
CA CYS A 122 -0.20 13.99 9.73
C CYS A 122 -0.21 12.52 10.15
N LEU A 123 0.94 11.84 10.06
CA LEU A 123 1.02 10.39 10.18
C LEU A 123 2.07 9.98 11.22
N GLY A 124 1.80 8.87 11.90
CA GLY A 124 2.70 8.24 12.86
C GLY A 124 3.17 9.21 13.94
N GLY A 125 4.49 9.35 14.10
CA GLY A 125 5.12 10.33 14.98
C GLY A 125 4.63 11.77 14.82
N GLY A 126 4.16 12.19 13.63
CA GLY A 126 3.53 13.50 13.44
C GLY A 126 2.18 13.62 14.16
N THR A 127 1.39 12.55 14.15
CA THR A 127 0.17 12.45 14.97
C THR A 127 0.54 12.40 16.46
N GLU A 128 1.60 11.70 16.84
CA GLU A 128 2.06 11.63 18.23
C GLU A 128 2.53 13.00 18.76
N LEU A 129 3.21 13.79 17.94
CA LEU A 129 3.54 15.19 18.22
C LEU A 129 2.26 16.03 18.42
N ALA A 130 1.28 15.88 17.52
CA ALA A 130 0.01 16.56 17.66
C ALA A 130 -0.79 16.13 18.91
N LEU A 131 -0.63 14.88 19.36
CA LEU A 131 -1.22 14.34 20.57
C LEU A 131 -0.53 14.83 21.85
N ALA A 132 0.73 15.27 21.76
CA ALA A 132 1.43 15.93 22.86
C ALA A 132 0.92 17.36 23.09
N CYS A 133 0.35 18.02 22.07
CA CYS A 133 -0.31 19.31 22.25
C CYS A 133 -1.63 19.19 23.04
N GLY A 134 -2.00 20.23 23.77
CA GLY A 134 -3.28 20.30 24.49
C GLY A 134 -4.48 20.28 23.54
N GLN A 135 -4.37 20.99 22.41
CA GLN A 135 -5.41 21.11 21.41
C GLN A 135 -4.92 20.86 19.98
N ARG A 136 -5.86 20.60 19.06
CA ARG A 136 -5.62 20.22 17.67
C ARG A 136 -6.69 20.84 16.79
N ILE A 137 -6.28 21.52 15.72
CA ILE A 137 -7.13 22.03 14.64
C ILE A 137 -6.65 21.46 13.32
N ALA A 138 -7.55 21.14 12.39
CA ALA A 138 -7.18 20.62 11.09
C ALA A 138 -7.80 21.39 9.92
N ALA A 139 -7.10 21.44 8.79
CA ALA A 139 -7.65 21.96 7.54
C ALA A 139 -8.79 21.05 7.04
N ASP A 140 -9.95 21.61 6.67
CA ASP A 140 -11.05 20.86 6.02
C ASP A 140 -10.77 20.67 4.52
N ASP A 141 -9.70 19.93 4.22
CA ASP A 141 -9.34 19.57 2.85
C ASP A 141 -9.20 18.04 2.68
N GLU A 142 -9.24 17.59 1.42
CA GLU A 142 -9.11 16.16 1.12
C GLU A 142 -7.69 15.64 1.31
N ALA A 143 -6.67 16.49 1.21
CA ALA A 143 -5.29 16.08 1.45
C ALA A 143 -5.07 15.73 2.92
N THR A 144 -5.88 16.28 3.83
CA THR A 144 -5.73 16.11 5.27
C THR A 144 -6.06 14.69 5.70
N ARG A 145 -5.01 13.98 6.13
CA ARG A 145 -5.06 12.58 6.58
C ARG A 145 -4.29 12.45 7.89
N ILE A 146 -5.00 12.04 8.95
CA ILE A 146 -4.47 11.96 10.31
C ILE A 146 -4.52 10.52 10.80
N GLY A 147 -3.41 9.93 11.23
CA GLY A 147 -3.40 8.54 11.69
C GLY A 147 -2.07 8.00 12.22
N LEU A 148 -2.11 6.74 12.67
CA LEU A 148 -0.99 6.02 13.28
C LEU A 148 -0.76 4.70 12.52
N PRO A 149 0.00 4.71 11.40
CA PRO A 149 0.16 3.58 10.49
C PRO A 149 1.28 2.58 10.87
N GLU A 150 1.92 2.72 12.03
CA GLU A 150 3.12 1.98 12.47
C GLU A 150 2.98 0.45 12.38
N VAL A 151 1.76 -0.09 12.57
CA VAL A 151 1.47 -1.53 12.41
C VAL A 151 1.77 -2.06 11.01
N LYS A 152 1.77 -1.20 10.00
CA LYS A 152 2.15 -1.55 8.62
C LYS A 152 3.66 -1.73 8.45
N LEU A 153 4.46 -1.22 9.39
CA LEU A 153 5.92 -1.38 9.46
C LEU A 153 6.32 -2.49 10.46
N GLY A 154 5.35 -3.26 10.98
CA GLY A 154 5.62 -4.33 11.94
C GLY A 154 5.94 -3.85 13.35
N ILE A 155 5.69 -2.58 13.65
CA ILE A 155 5.81 -1.97 14.98
C ILE A 155 4.47 -1.35 15.41
N HIS A 156 4.42 -0.60 16.51
CA HIS A 156 3.24 0.20 16.87
C HIS A 156 3.72 1.60 17.30
N PRO A 157 2.81 2.57 17.53
CA PRO A 157 3.19 3.93 17.95
C PRO A 157 4.15 3.89 19.14
N GLY A 158 5.18 4.74 19.09
CA GLY A 158 6.33 4.68 20.00
C GLY A 158 6.60 5.97 20.78
N TRP A 159 6.04 7.10 20.37
CA TRP A 159 6.20 8.40 21.04
C TRP A 159 4.95 8.83 21.81
N GLY A 160 4.25 7.87 22.39
CA GLY A 160 3.12 8.06 23.29
C GLY A 160 1.75 7.94 22.63
N GLY A 161 1.65 7.53 21.37
CA GLY A 161 0.39 7.31 20.67
C GLY A 161 -0.49 6.28 21.37
N THR A 162 0.08 5.18 21.86
CA THR A 162 -0.68 4.13 22.58
C THR A 162 -1.11 4.60 23.97
N ALA A 163 -0.42 5.60 24.53
CA ALA A 163 -0.72 6.16 25.83
C ALA A 163 -1.76 7.31 25.78
N ARG A 164 -1.61 8.23 24.81
CA ARG A 164 -2.39 9.48 24.69
C ARG A 164 -3.68 9.28 23.89
N LEU A 165 -3.64 8.58 22.76
CA LEU A 165 -4.82 8.48 21.87
C LEU A 165 -6.02 7.78 22.53
N PRO A 166 -5.87 6.63 23.21
CA PRO A 166 -7.01 6.00 23.90
C PRO A 166 -7.65 6.90 24.95
N ARG A 167 -6.86 7.75 25.62
CA ARG A 167 -7.34 8.71 26.62
C ARG A 167 -8.00 9.94 26.00
N LEU A 168 -7.79 10.19 24.71
CA LEU A 168 -8.40 11.28 23.97
C LEU A 168 -9.74 10.88 23.37
N ILE A 169 -9.78 9.80 22.58
CA ILE A 169 -10.96 9.42 21.78
C ILE A 169 -11.67 8.16 22.28
N GLY A 170 -11.16 7.54 23.35
CA GLY A 170 -11.63 6.26 23.86
C GLY A 170 -10.96 5.06 23.19
N ALA A 171 -10.80 3.98 23.94
CA ALA A 171 -10.04 2.82 23.50
C ALA A 171 -10.58 2.12 22.24
N PRO A 172 -11.91 1.96 22.02
CA PRO A 172 -12.41 1.30 20.81
C PRO A 172 -11.99 2.00 19.52
N ASP A 173 -12.12 3.34 19.46
CA ASP A 173 -11.81 4.12 18.27
C ASP A 173 -10.29 4.24 18.09
N ALA A 174 -9.56 4.44 19.21
CA ALA A 174 -8.10 4.50 19.21
C ALA A 174 -7.44 3.18 18.76
N LEU A 175 -7.87 2.04 19.33
CA LEU A 175 -7.36 0.73 18.95
C LEU A 175 -7.75 0.39 17.52
N ALA A 176 -8.96 0.73 17.06
CA ALA A 176 -9.35 0.52 15.66
C ALA A 176 -8.44 1.31 14.70
N LEU A 177 -8.09 2.56 15.04
CA LEU A 177 -7.18 3.38 14.24
C LEU A 177 -5.77 2.78 14.20
N MET A 178 -5.18 2.48 15.36
CA MET A 178 -3.81 1.96 15.48
C MET A 178 -3.66 0.54 14.94
N LEU A 179 -4.62 -0.37 15.18
CA LEU A 179 -4.55 -1.76 14.71
C LEU A 179 -4.73 -1.89 13.20
N THR A 180 -5.42 -0.94 12.56
CA THR A 180 -5.62 -0.96 11.10
C THR A 180 -4.61 -0.09 10.36
N GLY A 181 -3.93 0.82 11.05
CA GLY A 181 -3.02 1.80 10.45
C GLY A 181 -3.71 2.70 9.41
N LYS A 182 -5.03 2.89 9.53
CA LYS A 182 -5.80 3.76 8.63
C LYS A 182 -5.62 5.22 9.05
N ALA A 183 -5.73 6.12 8.09
CA ALA A 183 -5.78 7.55 8.34
C ALA A 183 -7.22 8.06 8.22
N LEU A 184 -7.62 8.95 9.12
CA LEU A 184 -8.89 9.64 9.11
C LEU A 184 -8.82 10.87 8.21
N SER A 185 -9.87 11.14 7.44
CA SER A 185 -10.10 12.48 6.88
C SER A 185 -10.28 13.51 7.99
N ALA A 186 -10.08 14.80 7.71
CA ALA A 186 -10.31 15.91 8.64
C ALA A 186 -11.68 15.81 9.37
N ARG A 187 -12.76 15.58 8.62
CA ARG A 187 -14.13 15.43 9.17
C ARG A 187 -14.30 14.24 10.09
N ALA A 188 -13.75 13.08 9.72
CA ALA A 188 -13.76 11.90 10.57
C ALA A 188 -12.91 12.09 11.84
N ALA A 189 -11.80 12.83 11.75
CA ALA A 189 -11.00 13.20 12.91
C ALA A 189 -11.77 14.12 13.88
N LEU A 190 -12.58 15.05 13.37
CA LEU A 190 -13.45 15.89 14.20
C LEU A 190 -14.57 15.07 14.86
N ALA A 191 -15.19 14.18 14.10
CA ALA A 191 -16.27 13.31 14.58
C ALA A 191 -15.82 12.36 15.70
N THR A 192 -14.57 11.87 15.64
CA THR A 192 -13.97 11.02 16.69
C THR A 192 -13.43 11.82 17.87
N GLY A 193 -13.20 13.14 17.71
CA GLY A 193 -12.57 13.99 18.72
C GLY A 193 -11.05 13.95 18.71
N LEU A 194 -10.43 13.39 17.66
CA LEU A 194 -9.00 13.47 17.44
C LEU A 194 -8.57 14.92 17.22
N VAL A 195 -9.38 15.70 16.50
CA VAL A 195 -9.24 17.16 16.36
C VAL A 195 -10.44 17.86 17.00
N HIS A 196 -10.21 19.09 17.48
CA HIS A 196 -11.22 19.89 18.19
C HIS A 196 -12.02 20.78 17.24
N ARG A 197 -11.36 21.28 16.19
CA ARG A 197 -11.93 22.22 15.23
C ARG A 197 -11.41 21.94 13.82
N LEU A 198 -12.20 22.34 12.83
CA LEU A 198 -11.77 22.41 11.44
C LEU A 198 -11.79 23.86 10.96
N ALA A 199 -10.88 24.20 10.04
CA ALA A 199 -10.83 25.50 9.39
C ALA A 199 -10.49 25.36 7.90
N PRO A 200 -10.85 26.33 7.05
CA PRO A 200 -10.25 26.45 5.73
C PRO A 200 -8.73 26.55 5.83
N ARG A 201 -8.01 26.04 4.82
CA ARG A 201 -6.54 26.00 4.82
C ARG A 201 -5.91 27.38 5.04
N GLY A 202 -6.47 28.43 4.45
CA GLY A 202 -5.98 29.81 4.56
C GLY A 202 -6.12 30.41 5.96
N ASP A 203 -7.11 29.97 6.74
CA ASP A 203 -7.43 30.53 8.05
C ASP A 203 -6.86 29.70 9.21
N LEU A 204 -6.19 28.58 8.91
CA LEU A 204 -5.79 27.57 9.88
C LEU A 204 -4.96 28.13 11.06
N LEU A 205 -4.00 29.02 10.78
CA LEU A 205 -3.15 29.63 11.81
C LEU A 205 -3.91 30.67 12.65
N ALA A 206 -4.77 31.47 12.02
CA ALA A 206 -5.59 32.45 12.73
C ALA A 206 -6.55 31.75 13.71
N GLU A 207 -7.20 30.68 13.25
CA GLU A 207 -8.08 29.85 14.07
C GLU A 207 -7.32 29.07 15.16
N ALA A 208 -6.08 28.63 14.89
CA ALA A 208 -5.23 28.02 15.92
C ALA A 208 -4.91 28.99 17.06
N ARG A 209 -4.58 30.26 16.74
CA ARG A 209 -4.34 31.30 17.75
C ARG A 209 -5.61 31.65 18.53
N ALA A 210 -6.77 31.68 17.87
CA ALA A 210 -8.05 31.85 18.55
C ALA A 210 -8.32 30.70 19.53
N LEU A 211 -7.95 29.46 19.18
CA LEU A 211 -8.11 28.28 20.02
C LEU A 211 -7.18 28.26 21.25
N LEU A 212 -6.02 28.93 21.18
CA LEU A 212 -5.16 29.16 22.34
C LEU A 212 -5.82 30.09 23.36
N ARG A 213 -6.43 31.20 22.88
CA ARG A 213 -7.14 32.17 23.72
C ARG A 213 -8.43 31.61 24.32
N HIS A 214 -9.13 30.79 23.54
CA HIS A 214 -10.40 30.19 23.94
C HIS A 214 -10.35 28.67 23.77
N PRO A 215 -9.73 27.94 24.71
CA PRO A 215 -9.65 26.50 24.65
C PRO A 215 -11.03 25.84 24.57
N GLN A 216 -11.16 24.87 23.68
CA GLN A 216 -12.38 24.11 23.50
C GLN A 216 -12.26 22.76 24.22
N PRO A 217 -12.92 22.58 25.38
CA PRO A 217 -12.91 21.31 26.06
C PRO A 217 -13.69 20.26 25.25
N LEU A 218 -13.23 19.01 25.31
CA LEU A 218 -13.99 17.91 24.73
C LEU A 218 -15.37 17.76 25.42
N PRO A 219 -16.41 17.36 24.65
CA PRO A 219 -17.72 17.06 25.22
C PRO A 219 -17.63 16.08 26.40
N ALA A 220 -18.41 16.31 27.46
CA ALA A 220 -18.36 15.52 28.69
C ALA A 220 -18.54 14.02 28.44
N GLY A 221 -19.44 13.64 27.53
CA GLY A 221 -19.66 12.25 27.14
C GLY A 221 -18.44 11.58 26.50
N ARG A 222 -17.64 12.31 25.71
CA ARG A 222 -16.38 11.78 25.13
C ARG A 222 -15.33 11.58 26.22
N ARG A 223 -15.18 12.56 27.12
CA ARG A 223 -14.28 12.44 28.28
C ARG A 223 -14.65 11.26 29.16
N ALA A 224 -15.94 11.07 29.45
CA ALA A 224 -16.44 9.93 30.21
C ALA A 224 -16.16 8.60 29.49
N ARG A 225 -16.44 8.50 28.18
CA ARG A 225 -16.11 7.30 27.38
C ARG A 225 -14.62 6.99 27.41
N ALA A 226 -13.76 7.99 27.27
CA ALA A 226 -12.31 7.81 27.31
C ALA A 226 -11.85 7.32 28.69
N LEU A 227 -12.37 7.88 29.79
CA LEU A 227 -12.09 7.43 31.14
C LEU A 227 -12.56 5.98 31.36
N LEU A 228 -13.82 5.68 31.05
CA LEU A 228 -14.44 4.37 31.28
C LEU A 228 -13.75 3.27 30.50
N THR A 229 -13.46 3.50 29.21
CA THR A 229 -12.83 2.48 28.36
C THR A 229 -11.35 2.24 28.68
N ASN A 230 -10.69 3.16 29.40
CA ASN A 230 -9.30 3.01 29.84
C ASN A 230 -9.15 2.68 31.32
N ALA A 231 -10.25 2.56 32.08
CA ALA A 231 -10.24 2.07 33.45
C ALA A 231 -9.66 0.64 33.50
N TRP A 232 -8.93 0.31 34.57
CA TRP A 232 -8.26 -0.99 34.69
C TRP A 232 -9.20 -2.19 34.44
N PRO A 233 -10.41 -2.28 35.05
CA PRO A 233 -11.31 -3.41 34.81
C PRO A 233 -11.75 -3.50 33.33
N ALA A 234 -12.09 -2.35 32.73
CA ALA A 234 -12.52 -2.30 31.33
C ALA A 234 -11.43 -2.80 30.39
N ARG A 235 -10.16 -2.46 30.66
CA ARG A 235 -9.03 -2.93 29.84
C ARG A 235 -8.82 -4.44 29.94
N GLN A 236 -8.97 -5.02 31.14
CA GLN A 236 -8.88 -6.47 31.30
C GLN A 236 -10.00 -7.23 30.58
N ILE A 237 -11.20 -6.64 30.48
CA ILE A 237 -12.34 -7.25 29.78
C ILE A 237 -12.27 -7.06 28.26
N LEU A 238 -11.92 -5.85 27.80
CA LEU A 238 -11.92 -5.50 26.38
C LEU A 238 -10.71 -6.08 25.64
N ALA A 239 -9.54 -6.19 26.27
CA ALA A 239 -8.33 -6.66 25.60
C ALA A 239 -8.48 -8.08 25.00
N PRO A 240 -9.01 -9.10 25.70
CA PRO A 240 -9.26 -10.42 25.11
C PRO A 240 -10.21 -10.38 23.91
N LEU A 241 -11.24 -9.52 23.94
CA LEU A 241 -12.21 -9.36 22.84
C LEU A 241 -11.55 -8.74 21.61
N VAL A 242 -10.78 -7.67 21.80
CA VAL A 242 -10.01 -7.03 20.72
C VAL A 242 -8.95 -7.99 20.17
N ARG A 243 -8.28 -8.74 21.04
CA ARG A 243 -7.31 -9.78 20.67
C ARG A 243 -7.96 -10.84 19.78
N ARG A 244 -9.13 -11.37 20.17
CA ARG A 244 -9.86 -12.37 19.38
C ARG A 244 -10.30 -11.84 18.01
N ARG A 245 -10.81 -10.60 17.96
CA ARG A 245 -11.19 -9.93 16.70
C ARG A 245 -9.98 -9.69 15.78
N THR A 246 -8.82 -9.41 16.36
CA THR A 246 -7.56 -9.20 15.63
C THR A 246 -7.04 -10.54 15.09
N ALA A 247 -7.04 -11.59 15.93
CA ALA A 247 -6.65 -12.96 15.55
C ALA A 247 -7.50 -13.56 14.42
N ALA A 248 -8.74 -13.10 14.25
CA ALA A 248 -9.59 -13.50 13.13
C ALA A 248 -9.16 -12.92 11.77
N LYS A 249 -8.30 -11.89 11.76
CA LYS A 249 -7.84 -11.19 10.55
C LYS A 249 -6.35 -11.42 10.27
N VAL A 250 -5.54 -11.47 11.32
CA VAL A 250 -4.09 -11.62 11.24
C VAL A 250 -3.59 -12.59 12.29
N ARG A 251 -2.51 -13.30 12.00
CA ARG A 251 -1.90 -14.28 12.89
C ARG A 251 -0.84 -13.63 13.78
N PRO A 252 -0.81 -13.90 15.10
CA PRO A 252 0.22 -13.40 16.00
C PRO A 252 1.64 -13.77 15.56
N GLU A 253 1.80 -14.96 14.99
CA GLU A 253 3.09 -15.51 14.55
C GLU A 253 3.65 -14.73 13.35
N HIS A 254 2.77 -14.25 12.47
CA HIS A 254 3.15 -13.51 11.27
C HIS A 254 3.28 -12.01 11.55
N TYR A 255 2.35 -11.47 12.35
CA TYR A 255 2.22 -10.04 12.64
C TYR A 255 2.09 -9.84 14.16
N PRO A 256 3.21 -9.78 14.91
CA PRO A 256 3.18 -9.64 16.37
C PRO A 256 2.76 -8.25 16.85
N ALA A 257 3.00 -7.19 16.07
CA ALA A 257 2.77 -5.80 16.46
C ALA A 257 1.34 -5.47 16.92
N PRO A 258 0.27 -5.87 16.20
CA PRO A 258 -1.11 -5.67 16.67
C PRO A 258 -1.39 -6.27 18.04
N PHE A 259 -0.81 -7.44 18.36
CA PHE A 259 -1.02 -8.11 19.64
C PHE A 259 -0.20 -7.47 20.76
N ALA A 260 1.03 -7.06 20.45
CA ALA A 260 1.87 -6.29 21.35
C ALA A 260 1.23 -4.94 21.72
N LEU A 261 0.62 -4.25 20.75
CA LEU A 261 -0.14 -3.01 20.97
C LEU A 261 -1.31 -3.22 21.96
N ILE A 262 -2.11 -4.28 21.76
CA ILE A 262 -3.22 -4.61 22.67
C ILE A 262 -2.69 -4.88 24.08
N GLU A 263 -1.55 -5.56 24.19
CA GLU A 263 -0.95 -5.91 25.47
C GLU A 263 -0.35 -4.70 26.20
N VAL A 264 0.33 -3.79 25.49
CA VAL A 264 0.81 -2.51 26.05
C VAL A 264 -0.36 -1.72 26.62
N TRP A 265 -1.44 -1.59 25.86
CA TRP A 265 -2.64 -0.92 26.33
C TRP A 265 -3.28 -1.61 27.54
N ARG A 266 -3.38 -2.95 27.52
CA ARG A 266 -3.94 -3.74 28.62
C ARG A 266 -3.14 -3.59 29.92
N ARG A 267 -1.80 -3.53 29.82
CA ARG A 267 -0.88 -3.44 30.97
C ARG A 267 -0.68 -2.04 31.54
N GLY A 268 -0.94 -0.97 30.77
CA GLY A 268 -0.68 0.41 31.22
C GLY A 268 -1.33 0.78 32.56
N GLY A 269 -0.81 1.74 33.32
CA GLY A 269 -1.37 2.16 34.61
C GLY A 269 -2.22 3.44 34.53
N GLY A 270 -2.48 4.09 35.66
CA GLY A 270 -2.98 5.48 35.66
C GLY A 270 -1.91 6.47 35.20
N ASP A 271 -0.66 6.16 35.52
CA ASP A 271 0.54 6.94 35.24
C ASP A 271 0.94 6.89 33.75
N ILE A 272 1.38 8.05 33.23
CA ILE A 272 1.83 8.23 31.85
C ILE A 272 3.25 7.68 31.67
N GLU A 273 4.14 7.85 32.64
CA GLU A 273 5.55 7.43 32.52
C GLU A 273 5.66 5.91 32.40
N GLN A 274 4.92 5.18 33.24
CA GLN A 274 4.80 3.73 33.12
C GLN A 274 4.32 3.28 31.73
N ARG A 275 3.35 4.00 31.13
CA ARG A 275 2.80 3.65 29.80
C ARG A 275 3.81 3.87 28.70
N LEU A 276 4.50 5.01 28.72
CA LEU A 276 5.57 5.33 27.77
C LEU A 276 6.69 4.28 27.86
N ALA A 277 7.11 3.89 29.07
CA ALA A 277 8.12 2.86 29.27
C ALA A 277 7.68 1.46 28.76
N LEU A 278 6.41 1.09 28.94
CA LEU A 278 5.87 -0.16 28.38
C LEU A 278 5.83 -0.13 26.84
N GLU A 279 5.45 1.01 26.27
CA GLU A 279 5.41 1.25 24.83
C GLU A 279 6.81 1.15 24.22
N ALA A 280 7.80 1.86 24.77
CA ALA A 280 9.17 1.89 24.26
C ALA A 280 9.81 0.49 24.23
N ARG A 281 9.71 -0.26 25.35
CA ARG A 281 10.19 -1.65 25.43
C ARG A 281 9.48 -2.60 24.47
N SER A 282 8.22 -2.32 24.14
CA SER A 282 7.46 -3.13 23.18
C SER A 282 7.91 -2.86 21.76
N VAL A 283 8.03 -1.59 21.36
CA VAL A 283 8.50 -1.21 20.02
C VAL A 283 9.94 -1.68 19.79
N ALA A 284 10.85 -1.52 20.76
CA ALA A 284 12.23 -1.99 20.63
C ALA A 284 12.32 -3.51 20.37
N ARG A 285 11.47 -4.32 21.05
CA ARG A 285 11.40 -5.77 20.80
C ARG A 285 10.82 -6.10 19.43
N LEU A 286 9.80 -5.36 18.99
CA LEU A 286 9.19 -5.55 17.66
C LEU A 286 10.16 -5.18 16.53
N ALA A 287 10.92 -4.09 16.69
CA ALA A 287 11.90 -3.62 15.71
C ALA A 287 12.98 -4.67 15.40
N ALA A 288 13.32 -5.52 16.37
CA ALA A 288 14.28 -6.60 16.20
C ALA A 288 13.72 -7.82 15.43
N THR A 289 12.41 -7.90 15.18
CA THR A 289 11.79 -9.05 14.52
C THR A 289 12.04 -9.06 13.00
N PRO A 290 12.12 -10.25 12.37
CA PRO A 290 12.17 -10.36 10.91
C PRO A 290 10.97 -9.70 10.23
N THR A 291 9.78 -9.82 10.82
CA THR A 291 8.56 -9.17 10.33
C THR A 291 8.72 -7.66 10.20
N ALA A 292 9.22 -6.96 11.22
CA ALA A 292 9.41 -5.52 11.16
C ALA A 292 10.44 -5.14 10.07
N ARG A 293 11.57 -5.87 10.01
CA ARG A 293 12.60 -5.68 8.99
C ARG A 293 12.04 -5.82 7.57
N ASN A 294 11.26 -6.86 7.32
CA ASN A 294 10.68 -7.12 6.01
C ASN A 294 9.59 -6.12 5.63
N LEU A 295 8.73 -5.74 6.57
CA LEU A 295 7.70 -4.73 6.31
C LEU A 295 8.29 -3.32 6.07
N ILE A 296 9.37 -2.97 6.77
CA ILE A 296 10.14 -1.74 6.50
C ILE A 296 10.82 -1.83 5.13
N ARG A 297 11.41 -2.97 4.78
CA ARG A 297 11.96 -3.17 3.43
C ARG A 297 10.88 -2.98 2.36
N LEU A 298 9.71 -3.59 2.53
CA LEU A 298 8.59 -3.43 1.60
C LEU A 298 8.14 -1.97 1.47
N PHE A 299 8.20 -1.18 2.54
CA PHE A 299 7.94 0.25 2.47
C PHE A 299 8.94 0.94 1.53
N PHE A 300 10.24 0.68 1.65
CA PHE A 300 11.24 1.25 0.74
C PHE A 300 11.08 0.76 -0.69
N LEU A 301 10.77 -0.53 -0.90
CA LEU A 301 10.45 -1.05 -2.23
C LEU A 301 9.23 -0.35 -2.84
N GLN A 302 8.21 -0.07 -2.03
CA GLN A 302 7.05 0.69 -2.47
C GLN A 302 7.43 2.10 -2.92
N GLU A 303 8.27 2.81 -2.16
CA GLU A 303 8.77 4.13 -2.56
C GLU A 303 9.61 4.03 -3.84
N ARG A 304 10.53 3.06 -3.92
CA ARG A 304 11.33 2.81 -5.12
C ARG A 304 10.47 2.60 -6.37
N LEU A 305 9.37 1.83 -6.27
CA LEU A 305 8.42 1.67 -7.37
C LEU A 305 7.78 3.01 -7.76
N LYS A 306 7.29 3.81 -6.80
CA LYS A 306 6.70 5.13 -7.08
C LYS A 306 7.67 6.07 -7.81
N HIS A 307 8.96 5.94 -7.52
CA HIS A 307 10.01 6.82 -8.03
C HIS A 307 10.66 6.35 -9.34
N GLN A 308 10.28 5.20 -9.91
CA GLN A 308 10.84 4.74 -11.21
C GLN A 308 10.64 5.74 -12.36
N GLY A 309 9.54 6.51 -12.33
CA GLY A 309 9.24 7.57 -13.29
C GLY A 309 9.62 8.99 -12.82
N GLU A 310 10.30 9.13 -11.68
CA GLU A 310 10.60 10.47 -11.13
C GLU A 310 11.51 11.28 -12.06
N GLY A 311 11.34 12.61 -12.04
CA GLY A 311 12.08 13.54 -12.89
C GLY A 311 11.58 13.58 -14.34
N THR A 312 10.60 12.75 -14.71
CA THR A 312 9.99 12.73 -16.05
C THR A 312 8.55 13.23 -16.00
N ALA A 313 8.23 14.28 -16.75
CA ALA A 313 6.84 14.66 -16.97
C ALA A 313 6.18 13.64 -17.90
N HIS A 314 5.10 12.99 -17.45
CA HIS A 314 4.40 11.99 -18.26
C HIS A 314 3.83 12.58 -19.56
N GLY A 315 3.42 13.86 -19.55
CA GLY A 315 2.93 14.58 -20.73
C GLY A 315 1.65 13.98 -21.31
N ILE A 316 0.83 13.35 -20.47
CA ILE A 316 -0.44 12.71 -20.85
C ILE A 316 -1.57 13.49 -20.21
N ALA A 317 -2.35 14.19 -21.03
CA ALA A 317 -3.55 14.91 -20.62
C ALA A 317 -4.82 14.20 -21.12
N ARG A 318 -4.76 13.60 -22.32
CA ARG A 318 -5.85 12.87 -22.96
C ARG A 318 -5.50 11.39 -23.13
N LEU A 319 -6.35 10.55 -22.55
CA LEU A 319 -6.30 9.10 -22.64
C LEU A 319 -7.45 8.60 -23.51
N HIS A 320 -7.16 7.71 -24.44
CA HIS A 320 -8.20 6.97 -25.16
C HIS A 320 -8.10 5.48 -24.80
N VAL A 321 -9.22 4.87 -24.41
CA VAL A 321 -9.28 3.45 -24.05
C VAL A 321 -10.14 2.73 -25.08
N VAL A 322 -9.58 1.69 -25.71
CA VAL A 322 -10.28 0.85 -26.69
C VAL A 322 -10.68 -0.47 -26.04
N GLY A 323 -11.99 -0.70 -25.92
CA GLY A 323 -12.61 -1.83 -25.23
C GLY A 323 -13.30 -1.37 -23.93
N ALA A 324 -14.63 -1.46 -23.90
CA ALA A 324 -15.48 -1.13 -22.74
C ALA A 324 -15.86 -2.36 -21.90
N GLY A 325 -15.11 -3.45 -22.05
CA GLY A 325 -15.15 -4.62 -21.17
C GLY A 325 -14.81 -4.27 -19.71
N VAL A 326 -14.69 -5.28 -18.85
CA VAL A 326 -14.47 -5.05 -17.41
C VAL A 326 -13.21 -4.21 -17.15
N MET A 327 -12.08 -4.59 -17.76
CA MET A 327 -10.79 -3.92 -17.57
C MET A 327 -10.75 -2.52 -18.15
N GLY A 328 -11.09 -2.35 -19.44
CA GLY A 328 -11.01 -1.03 -20.08
C GLY A 328 -11.94 -0.01 -19.44
N ALA A 329 -13.15 -0.42 -19.02
CA ALA A 329 -14.06 0.44 -18.26
C ALA A 329 -13.46 0.88 -16.90
N ASP A 330 -12.87 -0.05 -16.15
CA ASP A 330 -12.27 0.23 -14.85
C ASP A 330 -11.02 1.13 -14.97
N ILE A 331 -10.20 0.92 -16.01
CA ILE A 331 -9.04 1.78 -16.34
C ILE A 331 -9.54 3.19 -16.66
N ALA A 332 -10.52 3.32 -17.56
CA ALA A 332 -11.06 4.60 -17.99
C ALA A 332 -11.69 5.38 -16.81
N ALA A 333 -12.50 4.70 -16.00
CA ALA A 333 -13.10 5.28 -14.80
C ALA A 333 -12.03 5.72 -13.79
N TRP A 334 -11.03 4.89 -13.51
CA TRP A 334 -9.97 5.24 -12.56
C TRP A 334 -9.14 6.44 -13.04
N ALA A 335 -8.79 6.49 -14.32
CA ALA A 335 -8.07 7.63 -14.89
C ALA A 335 -8.89 8.93 -14.81
N ALA A 336 -10.19 8.89 -15.13
CA ALA A 336 -11.07 10.05 -14.99
C ALA A 336 -11.23 10.50 -13.52
N LEU A 337 -11.31 9.56 -12.57
CA LEU A 337 -11.31 9.85 -11.14
C LEU A 337 -10.03 10.57 -10.70
N LYS A 338 -8.89 10.23 -11.32
CA LYS A 338 -7.57 10.83 -11.05
C LYS A 338 -7.32 12.15 -11.77
N GLY A 339 -8.27 12.63 -12.57
CA GLY A 339 -8.23 13.97 -13.17
C GLY A 339 -7.87 14.00 -14.66
N PHE A 340 -7.68 12.85 -15.30
CA PHE A 340 -7.36 12.77 -16.73
C PHE A 340 -8.61 12.92 -17.59
N GLN A 341 -8.46 13.48 -18.80
CA GLN A 341 -9.53 13.46 -19.81
C GLN A 341 -9.51 12.12 -20.53
N VAL A 342 -10.64 11.42 -20.56
CA VAL A 342 -10.73 10.04 -21.03
C VAL A 342 -11.88 9.88 -22.02
N THR A 343 -11.58 9.28 -23.17
CA THR A 343 -12.58 8.77 -24.11
C THR A 343 -12.57 7.24 -24.12
N LEU A 344 -13.74 6.62 -24.07
CA LEU A 344 -13.91 5.17 -24.03
C LEU A 344 -14.64 4.69 -25.29
N GLN A 345 -13.96 3.84 -26.07
CA GLN A 345 -14.47 3.26 -27.30
C GLN A 345 -14.84 1.78 -27.11
N ASP A 346 -15.92 1.35 -27.77
CA ASP A 346 -16.21 -0.04 -28.09
C ASP A 346 -17.00 -0.07 -29.41
N ARG A 347 -17.33 -1.26 -29.91
CA ARG A 347 -17.97 -1.50 -31.22
C ARG A 347 -19.34 -0.83 -31.36
N GLU A 348 -20.06 -0.65 -30.26
CA GLU A 348 -21.40 -0.05 -30.24
C GLU A 348 -21.70 0.63 -28.89
N ALA A 349 -22.60 1.61 -28.89
CA ALA A 349 -22.96 2.37 -27.70
C ALA A 349 -23.53 1.50 -26.56
N ALA A 350 -24.16 0.36 -26.90
CA ALA A 350 -24.72 -0.58 -25.94
C ALA A 350 -23.65 -1.25 -25.07
N LEU A 351 -22.41 -1.38 -25.57
CA LEU A 351 -21.26 -1.92 -24.81
C LEU A 351 -20.61 -0.85 -23.91
N VAL A 352 -20.66 0.42 -24.30
CA VAL A 352 -20.08 1.53 -23.53
C VAL A 352 -20.98 1.99 -22.39
N SER A 353 -22.30 1.97 -22.58
CA SER A 353 -23.27 2.48 -21.58
C SER A 353 -23.15 1.81 -20.19
N PRO A 354 -23.01 0.46 -20.09
CA PRO A 354 -22.77 -0.20 -18.81
C PRO A 354 -21.45 0.20 -18.15
N ALA A 355 -20.41 0.53 -18.91
CA ALA A 355 -19.13 1.01 -18.38
C ALA A 355 -19.29 2.38 -17.71
N LEU A 356 -20.03 3.31 -18.34
CA LEU A 356 -20.31 4.62 -17.75
C LEU A 356 -21.13 4.53 -16.46
N ALA A 357 -22.13 3.65 -16.41
CA ALA A 357 -22.92 3.41 -15.21
C ALA A 357 -22.04 2.88 -14.05
N ARG A 358 -21.13 1.93 -14.34
CA ARG A 358 -20.16 1.44 -13.36
C ARG A 358 -19.20 2.54 -12.89
N ALA A 359 -18.74 3.40 -13.79
CA ALA A 359 -17.90 4.56 -13.46
C ALA A 359 -18.62 5.51 -12.49
N ARG A 360 -19.88 5.85 -12.74
CA ARG A 360 -20.68 6.69 -11.84
C ARG A 360 -20.82 6.06 -10.45
N ALA A 361 -21.06 4.75 -10.36
CA ALA A 361 -21.12 4.04 -9.08
C ALA A 361 -19.78 4.06 -8.33
N LEU A 362 -18.66 3.88 -9.04
CA LEU A 362 -17.33 4.04 -8.48
C LEU A 362 -17.13 5.45 -7.93
N PHE A 363 -17.48 6.48 -8.72
CA PHE A 363 -17.35 7.88 -8.32
C PHE A 363 -18.20 8.19 -7.10
N ALA A 364 -19.46 7.75 -7.03
CA ALA A 364 -20.31 7.91 -5.86
C ALA A 364 -19.70 7.28 -4.60
N SER A 365 -19.05 6.11 -4.74
CA SER A 365 -18.39 5.44 -3.60
C SER A 365 -17.11 6.13 -3.10
N LYS A 366 -16.50 6.99 -3.93
CA LYS A 366 -15.20 7.64 -3.65
C LYS A 366 -15.31 9.13 -3.39
N LEU A 367 -16.21 9.79 -4.11
CA LEU A 367 -16.45 11.22 -4.12
C LEU A 367 -17.77 11.45 -3.39
N GLY A 368 -17.71 11.81 -2.11
CA GLY A 368 -18.92 12.02 -1.29
C GLY A 368 -19.73 13.29 -1.63
N SER A 369 -19.69 13.77 -2.87
CA SER A 369 -20.35 15.01 -3.32
C SER A 369 -20.77 14.90 -4.79
N GLU A 370 -22.04 15.20 -5.08
CA GLU A 370 -22.62 15.11 -6.42
C GLU A 370 -21.89 15.97 -7.45
N ARG A 371 -21.53 17.21 -7.10
CA ARG A 371 -20.74 18.10 -7.97
C ARG A 371 -19.45 17.43 -8.44
N ARG A 372 -18.76 16.71 -7.55
CA ARG A 372 -17.49 16.06 -7.86
C ARG A 372 -17.68 14.81 -8.71
N ILE A 373 -18.80 14.10 -8.52
CA ILE A 373 -19.20 12.98 -9.37
C ILE A 373 -19.42 13.47 -10.79
N GLU A 374 -20.16 14.58 -10.98
CA GLU A 374 -20.38 15.17 -12.31
C GLU A 374 -19.09 15.68 -12.95
N GLU A 375 -18.18 16.30 -12.19
CA GLU A 375 -16.85 16.68 -12.69
C GLU A 375 -16.03 15.48 -13.18
N ALA A 376 -16.10 14.35 -12.48
CA ALA A 376 -15.44 13.11 -12.89
C ALA A 376 -16.12 12.46 -14.10
N MET A 377 -17.44 12.49 -14.17
CA MET A 377 -18.20 12.02 -15.33
C MET A 377 -17.94 12.88 -16.57
N GLY A 378 -17.85 14.21 -16.44
CA GLY A 378 -17.52 15.10 -17.55
C GLY A 378 -16.14 14.85 -18.16
N ARG A 379 -15.23 14.23 -17.40
CA ARG A 379 -13.92 13.77 -17.89
C ARG A 379 -13.96 12.42 -18.59
N LEU A 380 -15.02 11.62 -18.45
CA LEU A 380 -15.16 10.31 -19.07
C LEU A 380 -16.26 10.32 -20.13
N GLN A 381 -15.86 10.31 -21.40
CA GLN A 381 -16.77 10.44 -22.54
C GLN A 381 -16.84 9.13 -23.33
N ALA A 382 -18.05 8.74 -23.75
CA ALA A 382 -18.21 7.64 -24.71
C ALA A 382 -17.82 8.09 -26.11
N ASP A 383 -17.13 7.23 -26.85
CA ASP A 383 -16.62 7.53 -28.18
C ASP A 383 -16.58 6.27 -29.05
N VAL A 384 -17.76 5.84 -29.54
CA VAL A 384 -17.92 4.62 -30.34
C VAL A 384 -17.10 4.68 -31.65
N GLU A 385 -17.03 5.86 -32.27
CA GLU A 385 -16.34 6.09 -33.55
C GLU A 385 -14.80 6.24 -33.38
N GLY A 386 -14.32 6.34 -32.14
CA GLY A 386 -12.90 6.49 -31.83
C GLY A 386 -12.29 7.84 -32.24
N HIS A 387 -13.08 8.92 -32.28
CA HIS A 387 -12.57 10.25 -32.62
C HIS A 387 -11.44 10.72 -31.69
N GLY A 388 -11.44 10.24 -30.44
CA GLY A 388 -10.43 10.52 -29.43
C GLY A 388 -9.04 10.01 -29.80
N ILE A 389 -8.91 8.98 -30.63
CA ILE A 389 -7.62 8.38 -31.06
C ILE A 389 -6.67 9.46 -31.61
N ALA A 390 -7.18 10.37 -32.45
CA ALA A 390 -6.37 11.40 -33.10
C ALA A 390 -5.91 12.51 -32.16
N THR A 391 -6.48 12.60 -30.95
CA THR A 391 -6.16 13.65 -29.98
C THR A 391 -5.60 13.12 -28.67
N ALA A 392 -5.48 11.80 -28.52
CA ALA A 392 -4.91 11.16 -27.35
C ALA A 392 -3.38 11.27 -27.31
N ASP A 393 -2.83 11.40 -26.11
CA ASP A 393 -1.39 11.34 -25.84
C ASP A 393 -0.97 9.89 -25.50
N LEU A 394 -1.93 9.11 -25.02
CA LEU A 394 -1.82 7.68 -24.73
C LEU A 394 -3.11 6.98 -25.17
N VAL A 395 -2.97 5.89 -25.91
CA VAL A 395 -4.05 4.95 -26.23
C VAL A 395 -3.80 3.63 -25.49
N ILE A 396 -4.78 3.15 -24.73
CA ILE A 396 -4.72 1.85 -24.05
C ILE A 396 -5.72 0.91 -24.72
N GLU A 397 -5.21 -0.17 -25.29
CA GLU A 397 -6.01 -1.27 -25.81
C GLU A 397 -6.32 -2.28 -24.69
N ALA A 398 -7.61 -2.59 -24.52
CA ALA A 398 -8.14 -3.54 -23.54
C ALA A 398 -9.29 -4.38 -24.13
N ILE A 399 -9.11 -4.87 -25.37
CA ILE A 399 -10.01 -5.80 -26.06
C ILE A 399 -9.71 -7.26 -25.68
N VAL A 400 -10.40 -8.20 -26.31
CA VAL A 400 -10.23 -9.64 -26.09
C VAL A 400 -8.77 -10.08 -26.24
N GLU A 401 -8.37 -11.09 -25.48
CA GLU A 401 -7.00 -11.60 -25.44
C GLU A 401 -6.71 -12.52 -26.65
N ASP A 402 -6.70 -11.92 -27.83
CA ASP A 402 -6.41 -12.56 -29.11
C ASP A 402 -5.39 -11.72 -29.90
N ALA A 403 -4.28 -12.34 -30.30
CA ALA A 403 -3.16 -11.64 -30.94
C ALA A 403 -3.52 -11.08 -32.33
N GLU A 404 -4.38 -11.78 -33.08
CA GLU A 404 -4.79 -11.33 -34.42
C GLU A 404 -5.75 -10.15 -34.31
N ALA A 405 -6.74 -10.22 -33.42
CA ALA A 405 -7.68 -9.14 -33.16
C ALA A 405 -6.97 -7.87 -32.69
N LYS A 406 -6.00 -7.98 -31.76
CA LYS A 406 -5.20 -6.84 -31.28
C LYS A 406 -4.36 -6.23 -32.40
N ARG A 407 -3.64 -7.04 -33.18
CA ARG A 407 -2.82 -6.56 -34.30
C ARG A 407 -3.66 -5.90 -35.40
N ALA A 408 -4.82 -6.46 -35.71
CA ALA A 408 -5.76 -5.87 -36.68
C ALA A 408 -6.27 -4.50 -36.20
N LEU A 409 -6.60 -4.38 -34.92
CA LEU A 409 -6.95 -3.09 -34.31
C LEU A 409 -5.78 -2.10 -34.40
N TYR A 410 -4.56 -2.51 -34.09
CA TYR A 410 -3.38 -1.65 -34.16
C TYR A 410 -3.16 -1.09 -35.57
N ALA A 411 -3.27 -1.92 -36.61
CA ALA A 411 -3.17 -1.49 -38.00
C ALA A 411 -4.24 -0.45 -38.38
N GLN A 412 -5.43 -0.52 -37.78
CA GLN A 412 -6.52 0.44 -38.00
C GLN A 412 -6.29 1.77 -37.28
N ILE A 413 -5.76 1.74 -36.05
CA ILE A 413 -5.66 2.95 -35.20
C ILE A 413 -4.32 3.67 -35.36
N GLU A 414 -3.23 2.96 -35.66
CA GLU A 414 -1.88 3.54 -35.75
C GLU A 414 -1.80 4.73 -36.73
N PRO A 415 -2.40 4.69 -37.94
CA PRO A 415 -2.38 5.84 -38.86
C PRO A 415 -3.14 7.07 -38.34
N ARG A 416 -4.03 6.88 -37.36
CA ARG A 416 -4.84 7.95 -36.75
C ARG A 416 -4.16 8.54 -35.51
N LEU A 417 -3.14 7.90 -34.96
CA LEU A 417 -2.45 8.37 -33.75
C LEU A 417 -1.71 9.69 -34.02
N LYS A 418 -1.58 10.52 -32.98
CA LYS A 418 -0.60 11.61 -33.03
C LYS A 418 0.81 11.07 -33.21
N PRO A 419 1.73 11.82 -33.83
CA PRO A 419 3.13 11.41 -34.00
C PRO A 419 3.85 11.03 -32.70
N GLU A 420 3.50 11.65 -31.58
CA GLU A 420 4.13 11.45 -30.26
C GLU A 420 3.32 10.57 -29.29
N ALA A 421 2.16 10.07 -29.73
CA ALA A 421 1.27 9.26 -28.91
C ALA A 421 1.88 7.90 -28.59
N ILE A 422 1.64 7.44 -27.37
CA ILE A 422 1.99 6.10 -26.90
C ILE A 422 0.83 5.17 -27.22
N LEU A 423 1.12 3.99 -27.78
CA LEU A 423 0.18 2.88 -27.89
C LEU A 423 0.53 1.84 -26.85
N ALA A 424 -0.40 1.53 -25.95
CA ALA A 424 -0.19 0.56 -24.88
C ALA A 424 -1.21 -0.58 -24.98
N SER A 425 -0.76 -1.81 -24.71
CA SER A 425 -1.65 -2.97 -24.58
C SER A 425 -1.81 -3.38 -23.11
N ASN A 426 -3.05 -3.52 -22.64
CA ASN A 426 -3.38 -4.19 -21.38
C ASN A 426 -3.53 -5.70 -21.63
N THR A 427 -2.51 -6.34 -22.20
CA THR A 427 -2.45 -7.80 -22.33
C THR A 427 -1.99 -8.44 -21.03
N SER A 428 -2.54 -9.62 -20.71
CA SER A 428 -2.22 -10.38 -19.50
C SER A 428 -1.31 -11.59 -19.76
N GLY A 429 -1.13 -12.00 -21.02
CA GLY A 429 -0.35 -13.18 -21.38
C GLY A 429 0.41 -13.11 -22.70
N LEU A 430 0.00 -12.28 -23.66
CA LEU A 430 0.58 -12.30 -25.00
C LEU A 430 1.97 -11.64 -25.02
N PRO A 431 2.94 -12.20 -25.76
CA PRO A 431 4.26 -11.59 -25.93
C PRO A 431 4.15 -10.21 -26.60
N LEU A 432 4.77 -9.20 -26.01
CA LEU A 432 4.70 -7.83 -26.57
C LEU A 432 5.43 -7.71 -27.90
N GLU A 433 6.48 -8.51 -28.12
CA GLU A 433 7.19 -8.56 -29.40
C GLU A 433 6.29 -9.05 -30.54
N LEU A 434 5.42 -10.03 -30.28
CA LEU A 434 4.43 -10.51 -31.24
C LEU A 434 3.43 -9.40 -31.61
N LEU A 435 2.94 -8.68 -30.61
CA LEU A 435 1.99 -7.58 -30.79
C LEU A 435 2.60 -6.38 -31.52
N ALA A 436 3.88 -6.09 -31.28
CA ALA A 436 4.59 -4.96 -31.86
C ALA A 436 5.09 -5.18 -33.29
N ARG A 437 5.01 -6.41 -33.82
CA ARG A 437 5.73 -6.83 -35.03
C ARG A 437 5.48 -5.92 -36.23
N ASP A 438 4.21 -5.63 -36.51
CA ASP A 438 3.78 -4.94 -37.75
C ASP A 438 3.43 -3.46 -37.52
N LEU A 439 3.79 -2.91 -36.36
CA LEU A 439 3.66 -1.47 -36.10
C LEU A 439 4.69 -0.69 -36.91
N ALA A 440 4.28 0.45 -37.46
CA ALA A 440 5.17 1.41 -38.11
C ALA A 440 6.05 2.15 -37.09
N ALA A 441 5.55 2.39 -35.88
CA ALA A 441 6.29 3.06 -34.80
C ALA A 441 6.39 2.20 -33.52
N PRO A 442 7.04 1.02 -33.58
CA PRO A 442 7.12 0.09 -32.46
C PRO A 442 7.84 0.70 -31.24
N GLN A 443 8.70 1.70 -31.44
CA GLN A 443 9.40 2.41 -30.37
C GLN A 443 8.49 3.18 -29.42
N ARG A 444 7.22 3.37 -29.78
CA ARG A 444 6.19 3.97 -28.91
C ARG A 444 5.17 2.96 -28.38
N PHE A 445 5.43 1.67 -28.57
CA PHE A 445 4.55 0.58 -28.14
C PHE A 445 5.11 -0.15 -26.91
N LEU A 446 4.26 -0.31 -25.89
CA LEU A 446 4.58 -1.01 -24.64
C LEU A 446 3.38 -1.77 -24.08
N GLY A 447 3.64 -2.66 -23.13
CA GLY A 447 2.60 -3.24 -22.29
C GLY A 447 2.29 -2.32 -21.11
N LEU A 448 1.00 -2.11 -20.82
CA LEU A 448 0.56 -1.39 -19.63
C LEU A 448 -0.51 -2.23 -18.93
N HIS A 449 -0.03 -3.21 -18.15
CA HIS A 449 -0.86 -4.25 -17.58
C HIS A 449 -1.38 -3.85 -16.18
N PHE A 450 -2.69 -3.64 -16.11
CA PHE A 450 -3.44 -3.37 -14.88
C PHE A 450 -4.03 -4.67 -14.33
N PHE A 451 -4.25 -4.70 -13.01
CA PHE A 451 -4.88 -5.84 -12.33
C PHE A 451 -6.30 -5.52 -11.87
N ASN A 452 -7.21 -6.48 -12.02
CA ASN A 452 -8.59 -6.36 -11.59
C ASN A 452 -8.75 -6.62 -10.08
N PRO A 453 -9.50 -5.79 -9.31
CA PRO A 453 -10.10 -4.50 -9.68
C PRO A 453 -9.11 -3.35 -9.68
N VAL A 454 -9.15 -2.53 -10.74
CA VAL A 454 -8.19 -1.43 -10.94
C VAL A 454 -8.22 -0.48 -9.75
N ALA A 455 -9.37 -0.15 -9.17
CA ALA A 455 -9.44 0.75 -8.02
C ALA A 455 -8.79 0.22 -6.72
N ARG A 456 -8.47 -1.08 -6.63
CA ARG A 456 -7.92 -1.73 -5.43
C ARG A 456 -6.49 -2.22 -5.61
N MET A 457 -6.15 -2.72 -6.81
CA MET A 457 -4.82 -3.25 -7.07
C MET A 457 -3.80 -2.12 -7.22
N PRO A 458 -2.69 -2.12 -6.46
CA PRO A 458 -1.75 -1.01 -6.46
C PRO A 458 -0.77 -1.07 -7.63
N LEU A 459 -0.40 -2.27 -8.10
CA LEU A 459 0.63 -2.46 -9.11
C LEU A 459 0.11 -2.20 -10.55
N VAL A 460 1.00 -1.70 -11.40
CA VAL A 460 0.86 -1.70 -12.87
C VAL A 460 2.20 -2.14 -13.46
N GLU A 461 2.19 -3.19 -14.28
CA GLU A 461 3.39 -3.65 -14.98
C GLU A 461 3.55 -2.86 -16.30
N VAL A 462 4.70 -2.23 -16.48
CA VAL A 462 5.10 -1.53 -17.71
C VAL A 462 6.02 -2.46 -18.48
N GLY A 463 5.46 -3.16 -19.48
CA GLY A 463 6.16 -4.18 -20.24
C GLY A 463 6.99 -3.59 -21.39
N ARG A 464 8.29 -3.87 -21.39
CA ARG A 464 9.24 -3.46 -22.45
C ARG A 464 9.36 -4.51 -23.55
N GLN A 465 9.22 -4.08 -24.80
CA GLN A 465 9.62 -4.87 -25.97
C GLN A 465 10.96 -4.35 -26.50
N PRO A 466 11.75 -5.15 -27.25
CA PRO A 466 13.14 -4.82 -27.57
C PRO A 466 13.40 -3.48 -28.27
N ARG A 467 12.41 -2.96 -29.02
CA ARG A 467 12.51 -1.70 -29.79
C ARG A 467 11.98 -0.48 -29.03
N LEU A 468 11.54 -0.62 -27.77
CA LEU A 468 10.90 0.47 -27.01
C LEU A 468 11.91 1.56 -26.66
N ASP A 469 11.55 2.82 -26.90
CA ASP A 469 12.36 3.96 -26.48
C ASP A 469 12.30 4.16 -24.96
N GLY A 470 13.46 4.25 -24.31
CA GLY A 470 13.56 4.49 -22.86
C GLY A 470 12.79 5.73 -22.36
N PRO A 471 12.78 6.88 -23.07
CA PRO A 471 11.93 8.01 -22.71
C PRO A 471 10.43 7.70 -22.72
N VAL A 472 9.96 6.81 -23.60
CA VAL A 472 8.54 6.39 -23.67
C VAL A 472 8.21 5.52 -22.47
N GLU A 473 9.08 4.57 -22.12
CA GLU A 473 8.96 3.76 -20.90
C GLU A 473 8.85 4.65 -19.64
N LYS A 474 9.77 5.62 -19.49
CA LYS A 474 9.75 6.57 -18.36
C LYS A 474 8.46 7.39 -18.28
N ARG A 475 7.91 7.83 -19.43
CA ARG A 475 6.61 8.53 -19.46
C ARG A 475 5.47 7.63 -18.97
N ALA A 476 5.46 6.35 -19.34
CA ALA A 476 4.46 5.39 -18.89
C ALA A 476 4.57 5.06 -17.39
N LEU A 477 5.80 4.91 -16.89
CA LEU A 477 6.07 4.75 -15.45
C LEU A 477 5.56 5.98 -14.67
N ALA A 478 5.88 7.19 -15.13
CA ALA A 478 5.41 8.44 -14.53
C ALA A 478 3.88 8.58 -14.59
N PHE A 479 3.23 8.15 -15.67
CA PHE A 479 1.77 8.13 -15.80
C PHE A 479 1.11 7.19 -14.79
N ALA A 480 1.61 5.95 -14.66
CA ALA A 480 1.11 5.00 -13.68
C ALA A 480 1.29 5.53 -12.24
N ALA A 481 2.42 6.17 -11.91
CA ALA A 481 2.60 6.85 -10.63
C ALA A 481 1.57 7.98 -10.42
N ALA A 482 1.29 8.79 -11.44
CA ALA A 482 0.28 9.86 -11.39
C ALA A 482 -1.16 9.33 -11.18
N LEU A 483 -1.46 8.10 -11.62
CA LEU A 483 -2.71 7.40 -11.29
C LEU A 483 -2.76 6.90 -9.83
N GLY A 484 -1.71 7.12 -9.04
CA GLY A 484 -1.54 6.59 -7.69
C GLY A 484 -1.30 5.07 -7.67
N LYS A 485 -0.66 4.54 -8.72
CA LYS A 485 -0.22 3.14 -8.83
C LYS A 485 1.26 3.00 -8.53
N LEU A 486 1.70 1.76 -8.35
CA LEU A 486 3.09 1.35 -8.24
C LEU A 486 3.52 0.85 -9.62
N PRO A 487 4.23 1.66 -10.42
CA PRO A 487 4.74 1.21 -11.70
C PRO A 487 5.92 0.24 -11.50
N LEU A 488 5.95 -0.83 -12.29
CA LEU A 488 7.06 -1.77 -12.33
C LEU A 488 7.46 -1.99 -13.78
N ALA A 489 8.67 -1.55 -14.14
CA ALA A 489 9.28 -1.93 -15.41
C ALA A 489 9.55 -3.44 -15.45
N VAL A 490 9.07 -4.13 -16.49
CA VAL A 490 9.24 -5.57 -16.69
C VAL A 490 9.53 -5.89 -18.16
N ALA A 491 10.24 -6.97 -18.45
CA ALA A 491 10.36 -7.52 -19.78
C ALA A 491 8.98 -7.97 -20.32
N GLY A 492 8.74 -7.74 -21.61
CA GLY A 492 7.54 -8.15 -22.34
C GLY A 492 7.43 -9.65 -22.63
N THR A 493 7.91 -10.49 -21.71
CA THR A 493 7.83 -11.95 -21.80
C THR A 493 6.39 -12.44 -21.60
N PRO A 494 6.03 -13.66 -22.06
CA PRO A 494 4.72 -14.24 -21.79
C PRO A 494 4.36 -14.15 -20.30
N GLY A 495 3.22 -13.52 -19.99
CA GLY A 495 2.72 -13.39 -18.62
C GLY A 495 3.45 -12.36 -17.75
N LEU A 496 4.36 -11.57 -18.34
CA LEU A 496 5.17 -10.55 -17.66
C LEU A 496 5.85 -11.13 -16.41
N LEU A 497 5.83 -10.45 -15.26
CA LEU A 497 6.35 -11.00 -14.01
C LEU A 497 5.24 -11.70 -13.21
N VAL A 498 4.14 -10.99 -12.93
CA VAL A 498 3.16 -11.41 -11.94
C VAL A 498 2.42 -12.68 -12.37
N ASN A 499 1.89 -12.73 -13.59
CA ASN A 499 1.15 -13.90 -14.05
C ASN A 499 2.08 -15.09 -14.29
N ARG A 500 3.30 -14.84 -14.79
CA ARG A 500 4.34 -15.86 -14.97
C ARG A 500 4.67 -16.56 -13.65
N VAL A 501 4.91 -15.81 -12.58
CA VAL A 501 5.24 -16.34 -11.24
C VAL A 501 4.04 -16.99 -10.54
N LEU A 502 2.82 -16.44 -10.72
CA LEU A 502 1.61 -16.95 -10.07
C LEU A 502 1.09 -18.25 -10.69
N MET A 503 1.30 -18.46 -12.00
CA MET A 503 0.70 -19.58 -12.72
C MET A 503 1.12 -20.97 -12.17
N PRO A 504 2.41 -21.26 -11.90
CA PRO A 504 2.82 -22.54 -11.32
C PRO A 504 2.10 -22.86 -9.99
N TYR A 505 1.88 -21.87 -9.14
CA TYR A 505 1.16 -22.02 -7.87
C TYR A 505 -0.30 -22.40 -8.08
N LEU A 506 -1.01 -21.72 -9.00
CA LEU A 506 -2.40 -22.02 -9.28
C LEU A 506 -2.57 -23.38 -9.95
N LEU A 507 -1.73 -23.72 -10.93
CA LEU A 507 -1.80 -25.01 -11.61
C LEU A 507 -1.51 -26.18 -10.65
N GLU A 508 -0.55 -26.03 -9.72
CA GLU A 508 -0.29 -27.08 -8.74
C GLU A 508 -1.42 -27.20 -7.70
N ALA A 509 -2.05 -26.09 -7.29
CA ALA A 509 -3.22 -26.16 -6.43
C ALA A 509 -4.41 -26.86 -7.09
N LEU A 510 -4.66 -26.59 -8.37
CA LEU A 510 -5.70 -27.28 -9.15
C LEU A 510 -5.37 -28.76 -9.35
N ARG A 511 -4.09 -29.11 -9.55
CA ARG A 511 -3.64 -30.50 -9.64
C ARG A 511 -3.87 -31.23 -8.32
N LEU A 512 -3.46 -30.66 -7.19
CA LEU A 512 -3.71 -31.18 -5.85
C LEU A 512 -5.21 -31.36 -5.55
N TYR A 513 -6.04 -30.42 -6.00
CA TYR A 513 -7.49 -30.54 -5.90
C TYR A 513 -8.01 -31.73 -6.73
N GLY A 514 -7.49 -31.92 -7.95
CA GLY A 514 -7.77 -33.08 -8.80
C GLY A 514 -7.29 -34.41 -8.23
N GLU A 515 -6.19 -34.40 -7.47
CA GLU A 515 -5.69 -35.55 -6.69
C GLU A 515 -6.57 -35.87 -5.47
N GLY A 516 -7.61 -35.08 -5.20
CA GLY A 516 -8.57 -35.31 -4.12
C GLY A 516 -8.27 -34.57 -2.82
N VAL A 517 -7.26 -33.69 -2.78
CA VAL A 517 -6.99 -32.88 -1.59
C VAL A 517 -8.12 -31.86 -1.38
N PRO A 518 -8.79 -31.84 -0.22
CA PRO A 518 -9.87 -30.91 0.02
C PRO A 518 -9.44 -29.45 -0.14
N GLY A 519 -10.16 -28.68 -0.94
CA GLY A 519 -9.88 -27.25 -1.18
C GLY A 519 -9.66 -26.42 0.11
N PRO A 520 -10.44 -26.63 1.19
CA PRO A 520 -10.24 -25.90 2.45
C PRO A 520 -8.89 -26.19 3.13
N LEU A 521 -8.30 -27.38 2.91
CA LEU A 521 -6.94 -27.69 3.36
C LEU A 521 -5.90 -26.97 2.51
N LEU A 522 -6.07 -26.92 1.18
CA LEU A 522 -5.20 -26.13 0.28
C LEU A 522 -5.22 -24.65 0.65
N ASP A 523 -6.41 -24.09 0.86
CA ASP A 523 -6.59 -22.71 1.30
C ASP A 523 -6.02 -22.45 2.68
N ARG A 524 -6.05 -23.45 3.57
CA ARG A 524 -5.44 -23.33 4.90
C ARG A 524 -3.92 -23.35 4.80
N ALA A 525 -3.32 -24.26 4.04
CA ALA A 525 -1.87 -24.36 3.88
C ALA A 525 -1.27 -23.05 3.34
N ALA A 526 -1.87 -22.45 2.31
CA ALA A 526 -1.42 -21.16 1.79
C ALA A 526 -1.57 -20.01 2.81
N ARG A 527 -2.67 -19.97 3.58
CA ARG A 527 -2.87 -18.96 4.65
C ARG A 527 -1.97 -19.20 5.86
N ASP A 528 -1.65 -20.44 6.17
CA ASP A 528 -0.68 -20.84 7.20
C ASP A 528 0.73 -20.38 6.80
N PHE A 529 1.07 -20.43 5.51
CA PHE A 529 2.32 -19.84 5.01
C PHE A 529 2.34 -18.30 5.10
N GLY A 530 1.19 -17.67 4.84
CA GLY A 530 1.04 -16.21 4.90
C GLY A 530 0.30 -15.55 3.75
N MET A 531 -0.19 -16.31 2.77
CA MET A 531 -0.93 -15.76 1.63
C MET A 531 -2.26 -15.13 2.10
N PRO A 532 -2.70 -14.01 1.49
CA PRO A 532 -3.92 -13.30 1.88
C PRO A 532 -5.19 -14.07 1.56
N MET A 533 -5.13 -14.95 0.55
CA MET A 533 -6.21 -15.79 0.08
C MET A 533 -5.67 -17.17 -0.27
N GLY A 534 -6.47 -18.21 -0.04
CA GLY A 534 -6.13 -19.56 -0.44
C GLY A 534 -6.22 -19.75 -1.97
N PRO A 535 -5.49 -20.71 -2.57
CA PRO A 535 -5.41 -20.83 -4.02
C PRO A 535 -6.73 -21.24 -4.68
N ILE A 536 -7.57 -22.02 -3.99
CA ILE A 536 -8.85 -22.46 -4.54
C ILE A 536 -9.85 -21.31 -4.54
N GLU A 537 -9.92 -20.56 -3.43
CA GLU A 537 -10.71 -19.33 -3.37
C GLU A 537 -10.21 -18.28 -4.38
N LEU A 538 -8.90 -18.18 -4.58
CA LEU A 538 -8.29 -17.27 -5.55
C LEU A 538 -8.65 -17.66 -6.99
N ALA A 539 -8.52 -18.93 -7.37
CA ALA A 539 -8.89 -19.42 -8.69
C ALA A 539 -10.37 -19.15 -9.02
N ASP A 540 -11.28 -19.40 -8.06
CA ASP A 540 -12.71 -19.08 -8.22
C ASP A 540 -13.00 -17.57 -8.28
N THR A 541 -12.22 -16.76 -7.56
CA THR A 541 -12.39 -15.30 -7.55
C THR A 541 -11.93 -14.67 -8.85
N VAL A 542 -10.80 -15.14 -9.39
CA VAL A 542 -10.27 -14.72 -10.71
C VAL A 542 -11.18 -15.23 -11.83
N GLY A 543 -11.64 -16.48 -11.71
CA GLY A 543 -12.47 -17.16 -12.67
C GLY A 543 -11.70 -18.29 -13.37
N LEU A 544 -12.27 -19.48 -13.38
CA LEU A 544 -11.62 -20.67 -13.95
C LEU A 544 -11.39 -20.55 -15.47
N ASP A 545 -12.21 -19.77 -16.17
CA ASP A 545 -12.05 -19.50 -17.60
C ASP A 545 -10.83 -18.61 -17.86
N VAL A 546 -10.58 -17.64 -17.00
CA VAL A 546 -9.37 -16.81 -17.05
C VAL A 546 -8.15 -17.65 -16.70
N CYS A 547 -8.22 -18.47 -15.63
CA CYS A 547 -7.14 -19.39 -15.29
C CYS A 547 -6.82 -20.35 -16.45
N ALA A 548 -7.83 -20.87 -17.15
CA ALA A 548 -7.64 -21.73 -18.31
C ALA A 548 -7.11 -20.98 -19.54
N ALA A 549 -7.55 -19.75 -19.78
CA ALA A 549 -7.07 -18.93 -20.90
C ALA A 549 -5.59 -18.56 -20.72
N VAL A 550 -5.23 -17.95 -19.59
CA VAL A 550 -3.84 -17.58 -19.28
C VAL A 550 -2.97 -18.84 -19.13
N GLY A 551 -3.52 -19.91 -18.55
CA GLY A 551 -2.84 -21.20 -18.45
C GLY A 551 -2.48 -21.77 -19.82
N ARG A 552 -3.38 -21.75 -20.81
CA ARG A 552 -3.09 -22.24 -22.17
C ARG A 552 -1.96 -21.48 -22.87
N GLU A 553 -1.85 -20.18 -22.60
CA GLU A 553 -0.78 -19.35 -23.15
C GLU A 553 0.56 -19.59 -22.45
N LEU A 554 0.56 -19.64 -21.11
CA LEU A 554 1.81 -19.70 -20.33
C LEU A 554 2.34 -21.11 -20.11
N ALA A 555 1.48 -22.11 -20.01
CA ALA A 555 1.91 -23.47 -19.68
C ALA A 555 2.92 -24.05 -20.69
N PRO A 556 2.76 -23.87 -22.03
CA PRO A 556 3.78 -24.29 -22.99
C PRO A 556 5.13 -23.58 -22.77
N PHE A 557 5.11 -22.28 -22.53
CA PHE A 557 6.32 -21.49 -22.24
C PHE A 557 7.01 -21.94 -20.95
N LEU A 558 6.22 -22.30 -19.92
CA LEU A 558 6.71 -22.75 -18.62
C LEU A 558 7.08 -24.25 -18.59
N GLY A 559 6.78 -25.03 -19.64
CA GLY A 559 6.91 -26.49 -19.62
C GLY A 559 5.97 -27.16 -18.59
N LEU A 560 4.75 -26.62 -18.45
CA LEU A 560 3.71 -27.11 -17.57
C LEU A 560 2.51 -27.63 -18.37
N GLU A 561 1.68 -28.42 -17.70
CA GLU A 561 0.42 -28.91 -18.25
C GLU A 561 -0.76 -28.34 -17.46
N LEU A 562 -1.84 -28.03 -18.17
CA LEU A 562 -3.10 -27.65 -17.53
C LEU A 562 -3.76 -28.88 -16.91
N PRO A 563 -4.34 -28.76 -15.70
CA PRO A 563 -5.12 -29.82 -15.07
C PRO A 563 -6.51 -29.92 -15.74
N ALA A 564 -6.54 -30.46 -16.96
CA ALA A 564 -7.73 -30.56 -17.80
C ALA A 564 -8.90 -31.26 -17.09
N GLY A 565 -8.62 -32.33 -16.33
CA GLY A 565 -9.62 -33.07 -15.56
C GLY A 565 -10.36 -32.25 -14.48
N VAL A 566 -9.82 -31.09 -14.08
CA VAL A 566 -10.49 -30.16 -13.16
C VAL A 566 -11.13 -29.00 -13.89
N LEU A 567 -10.46 -28.43 -14.89
CA LEU A 567 -10.92 -27.22 -15.57
C LEU A 567 -12.04 -27.50 -16.58
N GLU A 568 -11.85 -28.45 -17.49
CA GLU A 568 -12.78 -28.67 -18.62
C GLU A 568 -14.20 -29.03 -18.18
N PRO A 569 -14.43 -29.97 -17.23
CA PRO A 569 -15.80 -30.31 -16.81
C PRO A 569 -16.53 -29.14 -16.16
N ARG A 570 -15.80 -28.22 -15.52
CA ARG A 570 -16.38 -27.07 -14.80
C ARG A 570 -16.74 -25.97 -15.78
N LEU A 571 -15.85 -25.70 -16.73
CA LEU A 571 -16.09 -24.76 -17.82
C LEU A 571 -17.26 -25.20 -18.70
N ALA A 572 -17.32 -26.50 -19.05
CA ALA A 572 -18.44 -27.07 -19.81
C ALA A 572 -19.77 -26.95 -19.08
N ALA A 573 -19.76 -27.02 -17.75
CA ALA A 573 -20.94 -26.83 -16.90
C ALA A 573 -21.27 -25.36 -16.58
N GLY A 574 -20.53 -24.39 -17.13
CA GLY A 574 -20.73 -22.96 -16.84
C GLY A 574 -20.33 -22.54 -15.41
N LYS A 575 -19.61 -23.39 -14.68
CA LYS A 575 -19.19 -23.16 -13.29
C LYS A 575 -17.82 -22.49 -13.26
N ARG A 576 -17.76 -21.20 -13.61
CA ARG A 576 -16.47 -20.49 -13.75
C ARG A 576 -15.99 -19.83 -12.46
N GLY A 577 -16.66 -20.04 -11.32
CA GLY A 577 -16.27 -19.48 -10.02
C GLY A 577 -17.28 -18.48 -9.47
N ARG A 578 -16.78 -17.47 -8.74
CA ARG A 578 -17.60 -16.51 -7.99
C ARG A 578 -18.64 -15.80 -8.85
N LYS A 579 -18.31 -15.50 -10.11
CA LYS A 579 -19.19 -14.74 -11.02
C LYS A 579 -20.45 -15.51 -11.44
N ASP A 580 -20.41 -16.84 -11.42
CA ASP A 580 -21.54 -17.70 -11.76
C ASP A 580 -22.21 -18.31 -10.51
N GLY A 581 -21.76 -17.94 -9.31
CA GLY A 581 -22.22 -18.53 -8.06
C GLY A 581 -21.62 -19.90 -7.74
N GLU A 582 -20.88 -20.52 -8.66
CA GLU A 582 -20.26 -21.83 -8.47
C GLU A 582 -19.00 -22.02 -9.34
N GLY A 583 -17.97 -22.63 -8.76
CA GLY A 583 -16.75 -23.09 -9.42
C GLY A 583 -16.19 -24.32 -8.72
N LEU A 584 -15.04 -24.18 -8.07
CA LEU A 584 -14.49 -25.17 -7.14
C LEU A 584 -15.18 -25.12 -5.78
N TYR A 585 -15.72 -23.96 -5.42
CA TYR A 585 -16.67 -23.77 -4.31
C TYR A 585 -18.04 -23.32 -4.81
N VAL A 586 -19.04 -23.51 -3.96
CA VAL A 586 -20.33 -22.83 -4.07
C VAL A 586 -20.21 -21.46 -3.42
N TRP A 587 -20.75 -20.42 -4.06
CA TRP A 587 -20.71 -19.04 -3.56
C TRP A 587 -22.11 -18.58 -3.19
N GLN A 588 -22.29 -18.12 -1.94
CA GLN A 588 -23.54 -17.53 -1.46
C GLN A 588 -23.24 -16.15 -0.87
N ASP A 589 -24.01 -15.13 -1.27
CA ASP A 589 -23.79 -13.74 -0.87
C ASP A 589 -22.35 -13.24 -1.08
N GLY A 590 -21.71 -13.73 -2.15
CA GLY A 590 -20.33 -13.41 -2.49
C GLY A 590 -19.28 -14.00 -1.56
N ARG A 591 -19.62 -15.01 -0.75
CA ARG A 591 -18.70 -15.76 0.12
C ARG A 591 -18.62 -17.24 -0.31
N PRO A 592 -17.42 -17.85 -0.28
CA PRO A 592 -17.26 -19.26 -0.61
C PRO A 592 -17.75 -20.13 0.55
N GLN A 593 -18.55 -21.15 0.22
CA GLN A 593 -18.96 -22.20 1.13
C GLN A 593 -17.87 -23.27 1.22
N LYS A 594 -17.13 -23.26 2.33
CA LYS A 594 -15.98 -24.15 2.55
C LYS A 594 -16.40 -25.33 3.43
N PRO A 595 -16.62 -26.54 2.87
CA PRO A 595 -17.00 -27.71 3.66
C PRO A 595 -15.88 -28.03 4.66
N LYS A 596 -16.22 -28.45 5.88
CA LYS A 596 -15.19 -28.93 6.81
C LYS A 596 -14.60 -30.23 6.24
N PRO A 597 -13.27 -30.34 6.11
CA PRO A 597 -12.64 -31.63 5.85
C PRO A 597 -13.03 -32.64 6.94
N ALA A 598 -13.04 -33.93 6.61
CA ALA A 598 -13.19 -34.96 7.62
C ALA A 598 -12.02 -34.89 8.62
N ASP A 599 -12.28 -35.15 9.90
CA ASP A 599 -11.31 -34.96 11.00
C ASP A 599 -10.05 -35.84 10.86
N ASP A 600 -10.10 -36.89 10.03
CA ASP A 600 -9.05 -37.86 9.77
C ASP A 600 -8.29 -37.65 8.45
N THR A 601 -8.61 -36.61 7.66
CA THR A 601 -7.91 -36.38 6.39
C THR A 601 -6.46 -35.92 6.65
N PRO A 602 -5.43 -36.74 6.38
CA PRO A 602 -4.06 -36.36 6.65
C PRO A 602 -3.65 -35.25 5.67
N MET A 603 -3.07 -34.17 6.20
CA MET A 603 -2.44 -33.16 5.38
C MET A 603 -1.13 -33.75 4.82
N PRO A 604 -0.91 -33.77 3.50
CA PRO A 604 0.39 -34.16 2.97
C PRO A 604 1.49 -33.32 3.63
N GLU A 605 2.52 -33.98 4.13
CA GLU A 605 3.61 -33.33 4.88
C GLU A 605 4.30 -32.23 4.04
N ASP A 606 4.37 -32.45 2.73
CA ASP A 606 4.95 -31.52 1.76
C ASP A 606 3.92 -30.59 1.09
N LEU A 607 2.69 -30.49 1.61
CA LEU A 607 1.62 -29.74 0.95
C LEU A 607 1.97 -28.27 0.73
N ALA A 608 2.50 -27.59 1.75
CA ALA A 608 2.88 -26.19 1.65
C ALA A 608 4.02 -25.99 0.65
N ASP A 609 5.01 -26.90 0.66
CA ASP A 609 6.15 -26.89 -0.26
C ASP A 609 5.69 -27.13 -1.71
N ARG A 610 4.82 -28.13 -1.93
CA ARG A 610 4.22 -28.41 -3.25
C ARG A 610 3.48 -27.19 -3.77
N LEU A 611 2.70 -26.52 -2.93
CA LEU A 611 1.97 -25.32 -3.35
C LEU A 611 2.91 -24.18 -3.70
N LEU A 612 3.86 -23.83 -2.83
CA LEU A 612 4.51 -22.52 -2.89
C LEU A 612 5.90 -22.51 -3.51
N LEU A 613 6.64 -23.62 -3.45
CA LEU A 613 7.97 -23.66 -4.06
C LEU A 613 7.94 -23.54 -5.59
N PRO A 614 6.90 -23.96 -6.35
CA PRO A 614 6.80 -23.64 -7.77
C PRO A 614 6.83 -22.14 -8.06
N LEU A 615 6.16 -21.33 -7.23
CA LEU A 615 6.17 -19.87 -7.34
C LEU A 615 7.56 -19.31 -7.08
N VAL A 616 8.22 -19.76 -6.00
CA VAL A 616 9.58 -19.32 -5.67
C VAL A 616 10.59 -19.74 -6.74
N ASN A 617 10.46 -20.95 -7.29
CA ASN A 617 11.31 -21.47 -8.35
C ASN A 617 11.15 -20.66 -9.64
N GLU A 618 9.92 -20.28 -10.00
CA GLU A 618 9.68 -19.41 -11.15
C GLU A 618 10.16 -17.97 -10.91
N ALA A 619 10.06 -17.46 -9.68
CA ALA A 619 10.64 -16.17 -9.33
C ALA A 619 12.17 -16.13 -9.55
N VAL A 620 12.89 -17.21 -9.20
CA VAL A 620 14.33 -17.33 -9.48
C VAL A 620 14.60 -17.33 -10.99
N ALA A 621 13.79 -18.04 -11.78
CA ALA A 621 13.91 -18.05 -13.24
C ALA A 621 13.65 -16.68 -13.87
N CYS A 622 12.62 -15.95 -13.41
CA CYS A 622 12.34 -14.59 -13.85
C CYS A 622 13.51 -13.63 -13.62
N LEU A 623 14.20 -13.77 -12.49
CA LEU A 623 15.41 -12.98 -12.22
C LEU A 623 16.55 -13.34 -13.19
N ALA A 624 16.77 -14.62 -13.45
CA ALA A 624 17.80 -15.09 -14.37
C ALA A 624 17.55 -14.68 -15.82
N ASP A 625 16.29 -14.59 -16.22
CA ASP A 625 15.86 -14.17 -17.55
C ASP A 625 15.85 -12.64 -17.73
N GLY A 626 16.15 -11.87 -16.68
CA GLY A 626 16.12 -10.40 -16.74
C GLY A 626 14.72 -9.82 -16.92
N VAL A 627 13.69 -10.53 -16.42
CA VAL A 627 12.30 -10.04 -16.45
C VAL A 627 12.17 -8.71 -15.71
N VAL A 628 12.95 -8.54 -14.65
CA VAL A 628 13.13 -7.27 -13.93
C VAL A 628 14.62 -7.02 -13.72
N ASP A 629 14.98 -5.77 -13.42
CA ASP A 629 16.38 -5.36 -13.37
C ASP A 629 17.12 -5.93 -12.14
N ASP A 630 16.42 -6.22 -11.05
CA ASP A 630 17.02 -6.82 -9.85
C ASP A 630 16.01 -7.57 -8.96
N ALA A 631 16.54 -8.27 -7.94
CA ALA A 631 15.79 -9.07 -6.99
C ALA A 631 14.81 -8.26 -6.11
N ASP A 632 15.13 -7.00 -5.82
CA ASP A 632 14.31 -6.13 -4.98
C ASP A 632 13.05 -5.68 -5.74
N LEU A 633 13.18 -5.35 -7.03
CA LEU A 633 12.04 -5.10 -7.91
C LEU A 633 11.19 -6.36 -8.13
N LEU A 634 11.84 -7.53 -8.21
CA LEU A 634 11.12 -8.81 -8.30
C LEU A 634 10.23 -9.02 -7.08
N ASP A 635 10.80 -8.90 -5.89
CA ASP A 635 10.07 -9.06 -4.64
C ASP A 635 8.93 -8.03 -4.54
N ALA A 636 9.20 -6.77 -4.90
CA ALA A 636 8.19 -5.72 -4.92
C ALA A 636 7.01 -6.08 -5.83
N GLY A 637 7.29 -6.47 -7.08
CA GLY A 637 6.29 -6.86 -8.06
C GLY A 637 5.44 -8.04 -7.59
N VAL A 638 6.09 -9.09 -7.08
CA VAL A 638 5.38 -10.29 -6.62
C VAL A 638 4.55 -10.01 -5.37
N VAL A 639 5.05 -9.23 -4.41
CA VAL A 639 4.31 -8.89 -3.18
C VAL A 639 3.13 -7.97 -3.49
N PHE A 640 3.33 -6.89 -4.25
CA PHE A 640 2.27 -5.92 -4.53
C PHE A 640 1.30 -6.36 -5.64
N GLY A 641 1.71 -7.32 -6.49
CA GLY A 641 0.88 -7.91 -7.54
C GLY A 641 0.09 -9.13 -7.07
N THR A 642 0.74 -10.11 -6.44
CA THR A 642 0.10 -11.38 -6.03
C THR A 642 -0.35 -11.40 -4.57
N GLY A 643 0.20 -10.52 -3.73
CA GLY A 643 0.01 -10.55 -2.29
C GLY A 643 0.90 -11.57 -1.57
N PHE A 644 2.04 -11.97 -2.15
CA PHE A 644 3.00 -12.88 -1.52
C PHE A 644 3.34 -12.41 -0.09
N ALA A 645 3.14 -13.30 0.88
CA ALA A 645 3.19 -13.08 2.33
C ALA A 645 4.07 -11.88 2.76
N PRO A 646 3.49 -10.67 2.99
CA PRO A 646 4.28 -9.44 3.16
C PRO A 646 5.32 -9.47 4.28
N PHE A 647 5.03 -10.16 5.40
CA PHE A 647 5.99 -10.29 6.50
C PHE A 647 7.25 -11.10 6.15
N ARG A 648 7.28 -11.79 5.01
CA ARG A 648 8.43 -12.53 4.47
C ARG A 648 9.24 -11.71 3.45
N GLY A 649 8.82 -10.49 3.13
CA GLY A 649 9.59 -9.56 2.27
C GLY A 649 9.58 -9.85 0.77
N GLY A 650 9.10 -11.01 0.33
CA GLY A 650 9.05 -11.42 -1.09
C GLY A 650 9.66 -12.80 -1.31
N PRO A 651 9.49 -13.42 -2.49
CA PRO A 651 10.00 -14.77 -2.76
C PRO A 651 11.52 -14.89 -2.65
N ILE A 652 12.30 -13.89 -3.07
CA ILE A 652 13.78 -13.93 -3.01
C ILE A 652 14.24 -13.63 -1.58
N GLN A 653 13.63 -12.65 -0.89
CA GLN A 653 13.90 -12.44 0.52
C GLN A 653 13.56 -13.65 1.39
N TYR A 654 12.42 -14.31 1.13
CA TYR A 654 12.04 -15.57 1.77
C TYR A 654 13.10 -16.66 1.55
N LEU A 655 13.57 -16.81 0.31
CA LEU A 655 14.64 -17.75 -0.03
C LEU A 655 15.93 -17.48 0.75
N ARG A 656 16.32 -16.20 0.88
CA ARG A 656 17.50 -15.79 1.65
C ARG A 656 17.37 -16.13 3.14
N GLU A 657 16.18 -15.92 3.72
CA GLU A 657 15.91 -16.20 5.14
C GLU A 657 15.87 -17.71 5.44
N GLU A 658 15.30 -18.52 4.56
CA GLU A 658 15.27 -19.98 4.73
C GLU A 658 16.61 -20.64 4.39
N GLY A 659 17.41 -19.99 3.55
CA GLY A 659 18.65 -20.51 3.00
C GLY A 659 18.46 -21.11 1.60
N VAL A 660 19.20 -20.58 0.62
CA VAL A 660 19.10 -20.97 -0.81
C VAL A 660 19.24 -22.48 -0.99
N GLU A 661 20.27 -23.08 -0.38
CA GLU A 661 20.55 -24.52 -0.50
C GLU A 661 19.45 -25.39 0.15
N VAL A 662 18.82 -24.89 1.21
CA VAL A 662 17.74 -25.61 1.92
C VAL A 662 16.51 -25.71 1.02
N VAL A 663 16.13 -24.59 0.38
CA VAL A 663 14.98 -24.55 -0.53
C VAL A 663 15.28 -25.31 -1.82
N HIS A 664 16.51 -25.20 -2.35
CA HIS A 664 16.95 -26.00 -3.50
C HIS A 664 16.79 -27.50 -3.23
N ALA A 665 17.29 -27.99 -2.09
CA ALA A 665 17.15 -29.39 -1.71
C ALA A 665 15.69 -29.81 -1.48
N ARG A 666 14.81 -28.91 -1.01
CA ARG A 666 13.35 -29.16 -0.93
C ARG A 666 12.76 -29.37 -2.33
N LEU A 667 13.09 -28.52 -3.30
CA LEU A 667 12.66 -28.66 -4.70
C LEU A 667 13.15 -29.97 -5.33
N GLU A 668 14.40 -30.38 -5.10
CA GLU A 668 14.90 -31.68 -5.60
C GLU A 668 14.17 -32.88 -4.99
N ARG A 669 13.73 -32.79 -3.72
CA ARG A 669 12.89 -33.82 -3.10
C ARG A 669 11.51 -33.85 -3.73
N LEU A 670 10.90 -32.70 -3.98
CA LEU A 670 9.61 -32.60 -4.69
C LEU A 670 9.72 -33.14 -6.12
N ALA A 671 10.81 -32.83 -6.83
CA ALA A 671 11.03 -33.31 -8.19
C ALA A 671 11.10 -34.83 -8.26
N ARG A 672 11.80 -35.46 -7.30
CA ARG A 672 11.87 -36.93 -7.20
C ARG A 672 10.53 -37.59 -6.87
N ARG A 673 9.69 -36.94 -6.06
CA ARG A 673 8.42 -37.53 -5.58
C ARG A 673 7.24 -37.27 -6.53
N HIS A 674 7.16 -36.05 -7.06
CA HIS A 674 5.98 -35.53 -7.74
C HIS A 674 6.23 -35.21 -9.22
N GLY A 675 7.48 -35.20 -9.68
CA GLY A 675 7.87 -35.09 -11.08
C GLY A 675 8.62 -33.81 -11.45
N GLU A 676 9.04 -33.77 -12.71
CA GLU A 676 10.01 -32.84 -13.28
C GLU A 676 9.66 -31.36 -13.13
N ARG A 677 8.37 -31.01 -13.00
CA ARG A 677 7.90 -29.62 -12.84
C ARG A 677 8.46 -28.89 -11.60
N PHE A 678 8.98 -29.64 -10.62
CA PHE A 678 9.64 -29.08 -9.44
C PHE A 678 11.16 -28.99 -9.56
N LYS A 679 11.76 -29.41 -10.68
CA LYS A 679 13.20 -29.27 -10.87
C LYS A 679 13.61 -27.80 -10.70
N PRO A 680 14.69 -27.50 -9.97
CA PRO A 680 15.25 -26.16 -9.91
C PRO A 680 15.45 -25.61 -11.33
N ARG A 681 14.88 -24.44 -11.60
CA ARG A 681 15.00 -23.78 -12.91
C ARG A 681 16.37 -23.11 -13.05
N ARG A 682 16.60 -22.39 -14.15
CA ARG A 682 17.80 -21.56 -14.30
C ARG A 682 17.82 -20.46 -13.23
N GLY A 683 19.01 -20.13 -12.71
CA GLY A 683 19.21 -18.96 -11.83
C GLY A 683 19.58 -19.25 -10.38
N TRP A 684 19.55 -20.52 -9.95
CA TRP A 684 19.88 -20.89 -8.56
C TRP A 684 21.36 -20.66 -8.18
N ASP A 685 22.21 -20.46 -9.18
CA ASP A 685 23.62 -20.09 -9.09
C ASP A 685 23.86 -18.57 -9.03
N LEU A 686 22.83 -17.73 -9.23
CA LEU A 686 22.97 -16.28 -9.21
C LEU A 686 23.49 -15.79 -7.84
N ALA A 687 24.49 -14.91 -7.87
CA ALA A 687 25.03 -14.24 -6.68
C ALA A 687 23.95 -13.42 -5.96
N ALA A 688 23.06 -12.78 -6.72
CA ALA A 688 21.93 -12.00 -6.21
C ALA A 688 21.02 -12.79 -5.25
N LEU A 689 20.98 -14.13 -5.30
CA LEU A 689 20.20 -14.93 -4.34
C LEU A 689 20.86 -15.03 -2.96
N ARG A 690 22.17 -14.79 -2.88
CA ARG A 690 23.01 -14.95 -1.68
C ARG A 690 23.45 -13.61 -1.10
N GLU A 691 23.39 -12.55 -1.89
CA GLU A 691 23.62 -11.18 -1.42
C GLU A 691 22.58 -10.80 -0.37
N ALA A 692 23.03 -10.19 0.72
CA ALA A 692 22.12 -9.52 1.64
C ALA A 692 21.37 -8.43 0.86
N PRO A 693 20.08 -8.17 1.14
CA PRO A 693 19.36 -7.08 0.51
C PRO A 693 20.19 -5.79 0.66
N ASP A 694 20.51 -5.17 -0.47
CA ASP A 694 21.45 -4.07 -0.55
C ASP A 694 21.10 -2.98 0.46
N ALA A 695 22.08 -2.52 1.23
CA ALA A 695 21.88 -1.37 2.12
C ALA A 695 21.46 -0.10 1.36
N ALA A 696 21.68 -0.07 0.04
CA ALA A 696 21.26 0.99 -0.87
C ALA A 696 19.73 1.06 -1.10
N SER A 697 18.96 -0.02 -0.84
CA SER A 697 17.49 0.09 -0.82
C SER A 697 16.96 0.74 0.46
N ALA A 698 17.84 1.05 1.42
CA ALA A 698 17.55 1.76 2.66
C ALA A 698 18.30 3.11 2.77
N SER A 699 18.90 3.63 1.69
CA SER A 699 19.55 4.94 1.63
C SER A 699 18.75 5.95 0.82
#